data_AF-A0A1X7UJH4-F1
#
_entry.id   AF-A0A1X7UJH4-F1
#
_cell.length_a   1.000
_cell.length_b   1.000
_cell.length_c   1.000
_cell.angle_alpha   90.00
_cell.angle_beta   90.00
_cell.angle_gamma   90.00
#
_symmetry.space_group_name_H-M   'P 1'
#
loop_
_entity.id
_entity.type
_entity.pdbx_description
1 polymer ?
#
loop_
_entity_poly.entity_id
_entity_poly.type
_entity_poly.pdbx_seq_one_letter_code
_entity_poly.pdbx_strand_id
1 'polypeptide(L)'
;MDTINMGQDGPSVSILAMFLFLVVLLFTAASVTPLHQVVITEEHGLEKLICNSSFASDTVLVLSTNITHIIGNVSFCVINTTYSLTLTSDSTSKQALVKCPVQLSSGLGFDNIHNLTLKRLVVTGCGRYLRELPSNVMESINSSAHLIHHHSAAALLLLPQIKAIVIEEVKITYYYGFAMLAINPMNATINKLAVTISNGGRTNYTGWLGSGVFLLFIDIKGSQSSVPFNTFIHKSVFHYNYDYTQSYPCTSHFKDEIKYKMIYAAALTVHYRQASFIANVNIVQSNFSNNYGILVGAILLVHYNSFTYSQTTISHSSFCKNFAYSDCSIGTDLSFFFYDHNSNTNSSQMTNDCYPTGTACHFYPLLISNTAYQFTGKSGIIFIHIFSAKHFYVNVKLSRISFKFIPMFNRGSCISATSLSADTTSNYVHTCITLESVSTSNIFLSEQTESIKAYKRSSFLFTNIDCVVLNGLSNFTDNIGSVFDIRHSQVILGGQLHFENNKADTGPAFKLTGLSRFILQDDLSATFVKNSALQNYGGVIYAYNEVSSDNCMFTSNLSNSRIILVFTGVSVTPFNQVVITEEHGLEKLICNSSFASDTVLILSTNITHIIGNVSFCVVNTTYSLTLTGDSTSKQAAVKCPVQPSSGLAFDNIHNLTLNRLVVTGCGGYLRDLPSSVIESINSSVYLIHHHSAAALLLLPQIKAIVIEEVNITSYYGFAMLAINPLDTTINKLAVAISHVGRTGWLGSGVFMLFIDIKGSQSSVPFHTSIHKSVFHSNYDYTQFYPCTSDFKDEIKYKMIYAAALTVYYRQASFIANVNVVHSNFSHNCGVFVGAVLLVHYNSFTYSQTTISHSSFYENFAYGNCPIGTDLSFFFYDHNSNIDSNQMINDCYPTGLLFLINLSIDFELPLCFYDGMTELWKSGLGLLFPVYLLSIVIGLIVISRYSYVPSEGEKVIGVVLRTGRVYRVDIGASQNASLPELAFEGATKRNKPIVQVGDLVFGSLCQADPDFEPEMTCVDSSGRASGMGLLKKPGCVISCTLSLCRRLLSKQCAVMEELQKHYKFECVVGLNGRVWLSAPTLMQTIIIRNCIKSSEFMSEDSIKEMVRQAVLT
;
A
#
# COMPACT_ATOMS: atom_id res chain seq x y z
N MET A 1 -14.36 62.37 30.84
CA MET A 1 -15.03 61.45 31.78
C MET A 1 -14.03 60.57 32.51
N ASP A 2 -13.51 60.92 33.69
CA ASP A 2 -13.12 62.25 34.24
C ASP A 2 -12.42 62.07 35.61
N THR A 3 -11.30 62.77 35.84
CA THR A 3 -10.74 63.16 37.18
C THR A 3 -10.33 62.02 38.15
N ILE A 4 -9.50 62.19 39.21
CA ILE A 4 -8.77 63.29 39.88
C ILE A 4 -7.48 62.68 40.55
N ASN A 5 -6.27 63.24 40.44
CA ASN A 5 -5.48 64.06 41.42
C ASN A 5 -5.22 63.45 42.84
N MET A 6 -4.11 63.69 43.59
CA MET A 6 -2.81 64.40 43.38
C MET A 6 -1.78 64.14 44.52
N GLY A 7 -0.51 64.58 44.38
CA GLY A 7 0.54 64.72 45.44
C GLY A 7 1.79 63.85 45.19
N GLN A 8 3.04 64.34 45.01
CA GLN A 8 3.96 65.18 45.85
C GLN A 8 4.57 64.42 47.06
N ASP A 9 5.88 64.49 47.38
CA ASP A 9 6.92 65.50 47.07
C ASP A 9 8.36 64.94 46.79
N GLY A 10 9.39 65.81 46.80
CA GLY A 10 10.73 65.64 46.20
C GLY A 10 11.89 64.95 47.00
N PRO A 11 13.17 65.15 46.58
CA PRO A 11 14.25 64.15 46.74
C PRO A 11 15.37 64.47 47.75
N SER A 12 16.09 63.42 48.21
CA SER A 12 17.21 63.54 49.16
C SER A 12 18.39 62.54 49.01
N VAL A 13 18.45 61.75 47.93
CA VAL A 13 19.31 60.53 47.88
C VAL A 13 20.64 60.68 47.08
N SER A 14 20.77 61.65 46.17
CA SER A 14 21.86 61.66 45.17
C SER A 14 23.28 61.87 45.70
N ILE A 15 23.45 62.63 46.79
CA ILE A 15 24.78 63.05 47.27
C ILE A 15 25.55 61.89 47.92
N LEU A 16 24.87 61.04 48.70
CA LEU A 16 25.49 59.88 49.36
C LEU A 16 25.94 58.82 48.33
N ALA A 17 25.18 58.68 47.23
CA ALA A 17 25.53 57.77 46.13
C ALA A 17 26.82 58.18 45.41
N MET A 18 27.01 59.49 45.12
CA MET A 18 28.26 59.98 44.52
C MET A 18 29.49 59.71 45.39
N PHE A 19 29.37 59.85 46.70
CA PHE A 19 30.51 59.67 47.61
C PHE A 19 30.94 58.20 47.70
N LEU A 20 30.00 57.25 47.73
CA LEU A 20 30.33 55.82 47.62
C LEU A 20 30.97 55.48 46.27
N PHE A 21 30.47 56.05 45.17
CA PHE A 21 30.97 55.77 43.82
C PHE A 21 32.44 56.19 43.66
N LEU A 22 32.84 57.32 44.26
CA LEU A 22 34.22 57.80 44.22
C LEU A 22 35.18 56.92 45.04
N VAL A 23 34.73 56.39 46.18
CA VAL A 23 35.54 55.48 47.02
C VAL A 23 35.73 54.13 46.33
N VAL A 24 34.70 53.59 45.66
CA VAL A 24 34.81 52.35 44.88
C VAL A 24 35.80 52.49 43.73
N LEU A 25 35.79 53.64 43.02
CA LEU A 25 36.75 53.92 41.95
C LEU A 25 38.21 53.95 42.43
N LEU A 26 38.47 54.43 43.66
CA LEU A 26 39.82 54.47 44.24
C LEU A 26 40.33 53.08 44.67
N PHE A 27 39.45 52.19 45.14
CA PHE A 27 39.85 50.83 45.55
C PHE A 27 40.01 49.84 44.38
N THR A 28 39.46 50.12 43.20
CA THR A 28 39.61 49.26 42.01
C THR A 28 40.92 49.44 41.24
N ALA A 29 41.81 50.37 41.65
CA ALA A 29 43.04 50.69 40.93
C ALA A 29 44.28 49.88 41.35
N ALA A 30 44.15 48.87 42.22
CA ALA A 30 45.27 48.36 43.03
C ALA A 30 45.52 46.83 42.97
N SER A 31 45.55 46.22 41.77
CA SER A 31 46.16 44.87 41.58
C SER A 31 46.44 44.49 40.11
N VAL A 32 46.88 45.43 39.26
CA VAL A 32 47.32 45.10 37.89
C VAL A 32 48.67 44.36 37.96
N THR A 33 48.64 43.03 37.93
CA THR A 33 49.80 42.23 37.52
C THR A 33 50.16 42.57 36.07
N PRO A 34 51.45 42.56 35.68
CA PRO A 34 51.86 42.92 34.33
C PRO A 34 51.36 41.86 33.32
N LEU A 35 50.28 42.19 32.62
CA LEU A 35 49.70 41.37 31.57
C LEU A 35 50.76 41.15 30.47
N HIS A 36 51.15 39.90 30.22
CA HIS A 36 52.32 39.62 29.39
C HIS A 36 51.99 39.78 27.90
N GLN A 37 52.15 41.00 27.39
CA GLN A 37 51.85 41.34 26.00
C GLN A 37 53.06 41.11 25.08
N VAL A 38 52.87 40.28 24.05
CA VAL A 38 53.87 39.97 23.03
C VAL A 38 53.33 40.40 21.67
N VAL A 39 54.01 41.32 20.99
CA VAL A 39 53.66 41.75 19.63
C VAL A 39 54.43 40.92 18.61
N ILE A 40 53.71 40.37 17.63
CA ILE A 40 54.24 39.45 16.63
C ILE A 40 54.32 40.18 15.28
N THR A 41 55.55 40.38 14.81
CA THR A 41 55.88 41.08 13.55
C THR A 41 56.72 40.25 12.58
N GLU A 42 57.04 39.00 12.93
CA GLU A 42 57.65 38.01 12.04
C GLU A 42 56.59 37.06 11.48
N GLU A 43 56.68 36.66 10.21
CA GLU A 43 55.72 35.74 9.57
C GLU A 43 55.57 34.41 10.32
N HIS A 44 56.69 33.78 10.72
CA HIS A 44 56.70 32.54 11.53
C HIS A 44 56.74 32.80 13.05
N GLY A 45 56.55 34.03 13.51
CA GLY A 45 56.62 34.37 14.94
C GLY A 45 55.53 33.70 15.78
N LEU A 46 54.34 33.53 15.21
CA LEU A 46 53.21 32.85 15.86
C LEU A 46 53.48 31.35 16.08
N GLU A 47 54.05 30.69 15.07
CA GLU A 47 54.41 29.26 15.12
C GLU A 47 55.44 28.97 16.23
N LYS A 48 56.50 29.78 16.33
CA LYS A 48 57.51 29.68 17.39
C LYS A 48 56.90 29.72 18.79
N LEU A 49 55.92 30.59 19.02
CA LEU A 49 55.27 30.78 20.32
C LEU A 49 54.26 29.68 20.63
N ILE A 50 53.35 29.38 19.71
CA ILE A 50 52.26 28.41 19.95
C ILE A 50 52.77 26.97 20.00
N CYS A 51 53.73 26.60 19.15
CA CYS A 51 54.14 25.21 18.99
C CYS A 51 55.25 24.78 19.98
N ASN A 52 56.08 25.71 20.47
CA ASN A 52 57.32 25.39 21.19
C ASN A 52 57.50 26.07 22.56
N SER A 53 56.50 26.80 23.09
CA SER A 53 56.65 27.54 24.37
C SER A 53 55.55 27.23 25.40
N SER A 54 55.90 27.34 26.68
CA SER A 54 54.98 27.23 27.81
C SER A 54 54.79 28.60 28.47
N PHE A 55 53.54 29.05 28.57
CA PHE A 55 53.21 30.34 29.18
C PHE A 55 53.17 30.23 30.71
N ALA A 56 53.89 31.14 31.38
CA ALA A 56 54.01 31.20 32.85
C ALA A 56 53.12 32.27 33.51
N SER A 57 52.29 32.97 32.73
CA SER A 57 51.40 34.04 33.18
C SER A 57 50.33 34.35 32.12
N ASP A 58 49.28 35.07 32.50
CA ASP A 58 48.23 35.55 31.58
C ASP A 58 48.85 36.38 30.44
N THR A 59 48.64 35.92 29.20
CA THR A 59 49.41 36.36 28.02
C THR A 59 48.49 36.93 26.92
N VAL A 60 48.94 38.01 26.28
CA VAL A 60 48.25 38.64 25.13
C VAL A 60 49.18 38.66 23.93
N LEU A 61 48.88 37.82 22.94
CA LEU A 61 49.56 37.75 21.66
C LEU A 61 48.88 38.73 20.68
N VAL A 62 49.62 39.75 20.23
CA VAL A 62 49.14 40.79 19.32
C VAL A 62 49.77 40.59 17.94
N LEU A 63 48.96 40.15 16.98
CA LEU A 63 49.35 39.84 15.61
C LEU A 63 49.34 41.10 14.74
N SER A 64 50.45 41.43 14.08
CA SER A 64 50.44 42.58 13.18
C SER A 64 49.64 42.34 11.90
N THR A 65 48.82 43.33 11.49
CA THR A 65 47.99 43.30 10.28
C THR A 65 48.73 43.65 8.98
N ASN A 66 50.02 43.98 9.06
CA ASN A 66 50.85 44.30 7.89
C ASN A 66 51.55 43.09 7.26
N ILE A 67 51.51 41.92 7.94
CA ILE A 67 52.13 40.66 7.47
C ILE A 67 51.11 39.52 7.43
N THR A 68 51.46 38.44 6.73
CA THR A 68 50.76 37.15 6.86
C THR A 68 51.48 36.32 7.91
N HIS A 69 50.76 35.87 8.94
CA HIS A 69 51.30 34.95 9.95
C HIS A 69 51.22 33.54 9.40
N ILE A 70 52.38 32.94 9.14
CA ILE A 70 52.50 31.61 8.55
C ILE A 70 52.72 30.59 9.66
N ILE A 71 51.90 29.54 9.66
CA ILE A 71 52.15 28.32 10.44
C ILE A 71 52.57 27.26 9.43
N GLY A 72 53.75 26.65 9.61
CA GLY A 72 54.39 25.71 8.69
C GLY A 72 53.70 24.36 8.54
N ASN A 73 54.47 23.27 8.67
CA ASN A 73 53.99 21.89 8.50
C ASN A 73 54.22 21.10 9.80
N VAL A 74 53.61 21.57 10.88
CA VAL A 74 53.61 20.92 12.21
C VAL A 74 52.28 20.18 12.38
N SER A 75 52.28 18.95 12.93
CA SER A 75 51.06 18.14 13.03
C SER A 75 49.93 18.87 13.78
N PHE A 76 50.11 19.09 15.08
CA PHE A 76 49.12 19.79 15.90
C PHE A 76 49.84 20.60 16.98
N CYS A 77 49.81 21.93 16.88
CA CYS A 77 50.41 22.80 17.89
C CYS A 77 49.43 22.98 19.04
N VAL A 78 49.59 22.17 20.10
CA VAL A 78 48.76 22.24 21.31
C VAL A 78 49.46 23.07 22.37
N ILE A 79 48.86 24.20 22.75
CA ILE A 79 49.17 24.88 24.00
C ILE A 79 48.38 24.18 25.11
N ASN A 80 49.07 23.67 26.14
CA ASN A 80 48.46 23.37 27.44
C ASN A 80 49.02 24.36 28.47
N THR A 81 48.14 25.15 29.08
CA THR A 81 48.49 26.11 30.14
C THR A 81 47.28 26.42 31.00
N THR A 82 47.47 26.71 32.28
CA THR A 82 46.39 27.08 33.21
C THR A 82 46.06 28.57 33.22
N TYR A 83 46.83 29.39 32.51
CA TYR A 83 46.67 30.85 32.45
C TYR A 83 45.63 31.30 31.40
N SER A 84 45.27 32.58 31.40
CA SER A 84 44.46 33.17 30.32
C SER A 84 45.31 33.47 29.08
N LEU A 85 44.74 33.27 27.89
CA LEU A 85 45.39 33.56 26.61
C LEU A 85 44.48 34.38 25.70
N THR A 86 44.99 35.52 25.22
CA THR A 86 44.31 36.34 24.20
C THR A 86 45.14 36.40 22.92
N LEU A 87 44.54 36.09 21.78
CA LEU A 87 45.12 36.27 20.45
C LEU A 87 44.30 37.33 19.69
N THR A 88 44.92 38.48 19.37
CA THR A 88 44.22 39.62 18.76
C THR A 88 45.02 40.31 17.67
N SER A 89 44.34 40.96 16.72
CA SER A 89 44.92 41.92 15.77
C SER A 89 45.45 43.19 16.45
N ASP A 90 46.58 43.71 15.96
CA ASP A 90 47.17 45.03 16.30
C ASP A 90 46.27 46.22 15.95
N SER A 91 45.37 46.03 14.97
CA SER A 91 44.43 47.03 14.51
C SER A 91 43.07 46.85 15.18
N THR A 92 42.37 47.95 15.44
CA THR A 92 40.96 47.94 15.86
C THR A 92 39.97 47.73 14.71
N SER A 93 40.39 47.95 13.46
CA SER A 93 39.52 47.92 12.26
C SER A 93 39.92 46.88 11.20
N LYS A 94 41.17 46.40 11.21
CA LYS A 94 41.63 45.29 10.37
C LYS A 94 41.70 43.98 11.16
N GLN A 95 41.44 42.87 10.48
CA GLN A 95 41.69 41.52 11.02
C GLN A 95 43.10 41.05 10.64
N ALA A 96 43.80 40.36 11.55
CA ALA A 96 45.11 39.78 11.27
C ALA A 96 44.98 38.46 10.51
N LEU A 97 45.80 38.25 9.47
CA LEU A 97 45.74 37.07 8.62
C LEU A 97 46.71 35.99 9.11
N VAL A 98 46.17 34.84 9.52
CA VAL A 98 46.89 33.60 9.78
C VAL A 98 46.64 32.65 8.60
N LYS A 99 47.71 32.14 8.00
CA LYS A 99 47.65 31.25 6.83
C LYS A 99 48.54 30.04 7.06
N CYS A 100 47.98 28.84 6.85
CA CYS A 100 48.78 27.64 6.76
C CYS A 100 49.00 27.31 5.26
N PRO A 101 50.24 27.11 4.77
CA PRO A 101 50.57 27.23 3.35
C PRO A 101 50.49 25.92 2.55
N VAL A 102 50.42 24.77 3.22
CA VAL A 102 50.39 23.43 2.59
C VAL A 102 49.01 22.78 2.81
N GLN A 103 48.54 21.97 1.88
CA GLN A 103 47.37 21.12 2.09
C GLN A 103 47.67 20.12 3.23
N LEU A 104 46.85 20.10 4.29
CA LEU A 104 47.09 19.47 5.62
C LEU A 104 48.19 20.09 6.51
N SER A 105 48.60 21.35 6.30
CA SER A 105 49.74 21.96 7.02
C SER A 105 49.71 21.79 8.55
N SER A 106 48.77 22.41 9.27
CA SER A 106 48.73 22.40 10.74
C SER A 106 47.34 22.59 11.35
N GLY A 107 47.15 22.04 12.55
CA GLY A 107 46.03 22.34 13.47
C GLY A 107 46.50 23.06 14.75
N LEU A 108 45.58 23.77 15.42
CA LEU A 108 45.80 24.56 16.64
C LEU A 108 44.99 23.97 17.80
N GLY A 109 45.66 23.67 18.91
CA GLY A 109 45.04 23.14 20.13
C GLY A 109 45.22 24.10 21.32
N PHE A 110 44.17 24.25 22.12
CA PHE A 110 44.16 25.09 23.32
C PHE A 110 43.53 24.28 24.46
N ASP A 111 44.38 23.66 25.29
CA ASP A 111 44.01 22.68 26.30
C ASP A 111 44.20 23.25 27.73
N ASN A 112 43.27 22.93 28.64
CA ASN A 112 43.29 23.34 30.06
C ASN A 112 43.31 24.87 30.34
N ILE A 113 43.13 25.71 29.30
CA ILE A 113 43.19 27.17 29.38
C ILE A 113 42.06 27.73 30.24
N HIS A 114 42.36 28.69 31.12
CA HIS A 114 41.33 29.29 31.97
C HIS A 114 40.35 30.15 31.14
N ASN A 115 40.88 31.13 30.41
CA ASN A 115 40.10 32.01 29.54
C ASN A 115 40.81 32.13 28.19
N LEU A 116 40.21 31.67 27.10
CA LEU A 116 40.72 31.83 25.74
C LEU A 116 39.94 32.93 25.01
N THR A 117 40.64 33.95 24.51
CA THR A 117 40.05 35.01 23.67
C THR A 117 40.68 35.06 22.28
N LEU A 118 39.88 34.92 21.23
CA LEU A 118 40.29 35.05 19.83
C LEU A 118 39.55 36.24 19.19
N LYS A 119 40.28 37.29 18.74
CA LYS A 119 39.66 38.56 18.36
C LYS A 119 40.22 39.20 17.08
N ARG A 120 39.34 39.52 16.13
CA ARG A 120 39.69 40.14 14.82
C ARG A 120 40.75 39.34 14.04
N LEU A 121 40.46 38.07 13.76
CA LEU A 121 41.39 37.15 13.07
C LEU A 121 40.78 36.61 11.78
N VAL A 122 41.60 36.38 10.76
CA VAL A 122 41.26 35.53 9.60
C VAL A 122 42.20 34.34 9.58
N VAL A 123 41.68 33.12 9.65
CA VAL A 123 42.48 31.89 9.56
C VAL A 123 42.13 31.15 8.26
N THR A 124 43.14 30.79 7.46
CA THR A 124 42.94 30.16 6.15
C THR A 124 43.91 29.04 5.80
N GLY A 125 43.43 27.99 5.13
CA GLY A 125 44.24 26.86 4.65
C GLY A 125 44.59 25.79 5.70
N CYS A 126 44.22 25.99 6.96
CA CYS A 126 44.62 25.16 8.09
C CYS A 126 43.68 23.96 8.35
N GLY A 127 44.14 23.01 9.16
CA GLY A 127 43.41 21.80 9.57
C GLY A 127 44.26 20.53 9.49
N ARG A 128 44.23 19.68 10.53
CA ARG A 128 44.96 18.40 10.60
C ARG A 128 44.12 17.28 11.22
N TYR A 129 44.43 16.03 10.89
CA TYR A 129 43.79 14.83 11.47
C TYR A 129 43.92 14.75 13.00
N LEU A 130 42.81 14.46 13.69
CA LEU A 130 42.75 14.29 15.14
C LEU A 130 43.56 13.08 15.64
N ARG A 131 43.82 12.10 14.77
CA ARG A 131 44.68 10.93 15.07
C ARG A 131 46.15 11.30 15.34
N GLU A 132 46.57 12.52 14.98
CA GLU A 132 47.94 13.03 15.10
C GLU A 132 48.09 13.99 16.31
N LEU A 133 47.11 13.97 17.22
CA LEU A 133 47.17 14.66 18.52
C LEU A 133 48.15 13.98 19.50
N PRO A 134 48.78 14.75 20.40
CA PRO A 134 49.54 14.24 21.53
C PRO A 134 48.74 13.25 22.41
N SER A 135 49.41 12.19 22.88
CA SER A 135 48.77 11.09 23.62
C SER A 135 48.15 11.51 24.95
N ASN A 136 48.75 12.48 25.66
CA ASN A 136 48.21 13.04 26.91
C ASN A 136 46.83 13.71 26.72
N VAL A 137 46.64 14.43 25.61
CA VAL A 137 45.33 15.03 25.27
C VAL A 137 44.32 13.92 24.98
N MET A 138 44.73 12.90 24.21
CA MET A 138 43.90 11.74 23.86
C MET A 138 43.48 10.92 25.10
N GLU A 139 44.38 10.69 26.06
CA GLU A 139 44.08 9.98 27.31
C GLU A 139 43.03 10.70 28.16
N SER A 140 43.04 12.04 28.18
CA SER A 140 42.03 12.83 28.90
C SER A 140 40.61 12.64 28.34
N ILE A 141 40.50 12.37 27.04
CA ILE A 141 39.23 12.15 26.31
C ILE A 141 38.84 10.66 26.34
N ASN A 142 39.80 9.75 26.23
CA ASN A 142 39.57 8.31 26.01
C ASN A 142 38.72 7.60 27.07
N SER A 143 38.64 8.09 28.32
CA SER A 143 37.98 7.35 29.41
C SER A 143 36.47 7.14 29.25
N SER A 144 35.81 7.91 28.36
CA SER A 144 34.40 7.71 27.96
C SER A 144 34.20 7.71 26.43
N ALA A 145 35.27 7.88 25.64
CA ALA A 145 35.17 8.23 24.23
C ALA A 145 35.96 7.31 23.28
N HIS A 146 35.38 6.16 22.90
CA HIS A 146 35.74 5.47 21.65
C HIS A 146 35.47 6.35 20.38
N LEU A 147 34.82 7.51 20.55
CA LEU A 147 34.22 8.37 19.54
C LEU A 147 35.19 8.99 18.52
N ILE A 148 36.49 9.17 18.85
CA ILE A 148 37.45 9.91 18.01
C ILE A 148 38.36 8.98 17.18
N HIS A 149 38.25 7.65 17.35
CA HIS A 149 39.16 6.68 16.72
C HIS A 149 39.05 6.51 15.18
N HIS A 150 38.12 7.19 14.50
CA HIS A 150 38.06 7.12 13.04
C HIS A 150 39.23 7.87 12.38
N HIS A 151 40.10 7.12 11.67
CA HIS A 151 41.42 7.50 11.15
C HIS A 151 41.49 8.69 10.15
N SER A 152 40.39 9.43 9.94
CA SER A 152 40.22 10.48 8.91
C SER A 152 39.47 11.73 9.38
N ALA A 153 39.08 11.83 10.65
CA ALA A 153 38.53 13.07 11.22
C ALA A 153 39.64 14.12 11.43
N ALA A 154 39.37 15.38 11.13
CA ALA A 154 40.32 16.49 11.21
C ALA A 154 39.70 17.74 11.87
N ALA A 155 40.54 18.62 12.42
CA ALA A 155 40.11 19.92 12.94
C ALA A 155 41.18 21.00 12.76
N LEU A 156 40.74 22.26 12.74
CA LEU A 156 41.56 23.46 12.72
C LEU A 156 41.76 24.04 14.13
N LEU A 157 40.68 24.29 14.89
CA LEU A 157 40.73 24.58 16.33
C LEU A 157 40.26 23.34 17.12
N LEU A 158 41.06 22.90 18.10
CA LEU A 158 40.65 21.94 19.13
C LEU A 158 40.67 22.62 20.50
N LEU A 159 39.52 22.62 21.18
CA LEU A 159 39.30 23.33 22.45
C LEU A 159 38.79 22.35 23.54
N PRO A 160 39.65 21.53 24.17
CA PRO A 160 39.28 20.68 25.30
C PRO A 160 39.35 21.46 26.62
N GLN A 161 38.37 21.24 27.51
CA GLN A 161 38.45 21.60 28.93
C GLN A 161 38.66 23.10 29.25
N ILE A 162 38.36 24.00 28.31
CA ILE A 162 38.47 25.47 28.52
C ILE A 162 37.27 25.97 29.33
N LYS A 163 37.53 26.73 30.40
CA LYS A 163 36.45 27.26 31.27
C LYS A 163 35.68 28.41 30.60
N ALA A 164 36.37 29.37 29.99
CA ALA A 164 35.75 30.45 29.23
C ALA A 164 36.36 30.60 27.82
N ILE A 165 35.49 30.73 26.82
CA ILE A 165 35.87 30.95 25.41
C ILE A 165 35.20 32.24 24.93
N VAL A 166 35.98 33.14 24.32
CA VAL A 166 35.50 34.38 23.71
C VAL A 166 36.01 34.45 22.27
N ILE A 167 35.11 34.44 21.29
CA ILE A 167 35.42 34.58 19.87
C ILE A 167 34.65 35.81 19.35
N GLU A 168 35.37 36.84 18.90
CA GLU A 168 34.79 38.10 18.41
C GLU A 168 35.43 38.48 17.07
N GLU A 169 34.62 38.59 16.02
CA GLU A 169 35.07 39.01 14.67
C GLU A 169 36.17 38.09 14.10
N VAL A 170 35.96 36.78 14.16
CA VAL A 170 36.88 35.77 13.59
C VAL A 170 36.29 35.18 12.32
N LYS A 171 37.11 35.06 11.26
CA LYS A 171 36.76 34.34 10.03
C LYS A 171 37.67 33.11 9.87
N ILE A 172 37.08 31.97 9.56
CA ILE A 172 37.76 30.73 9.21
C ILE A 172 37.34 30.35 7.79
N THR A 173 38.31 30.15 6.89
CA THR A 173 38.01 29.91 5.46
C THR A 173 38.99 28.95 4.79
N TYR A 174 38.54 28.20 3.78
CA TYR A 174 39.37 27.19 3.09
C TYR A 174 40.02 26.18 4.06
N TYR A 175 39.23 25.70 5.03
CA TYR A 175 39.69 24.83 6.12
C TYR A 175 39.47 23.35 5.81
N TYR A 176 40.21 22.46 6.49
CA TYR A 176 40.11 21.01 6.37
C TYR A 176 39.58 20.37 7.67
N GLY A 177 38.60 19.47 7.56
CA GLY A 177 37.88 18.93 8.71
C GLY A 177 36.96 19.97 9.37
N PHE A 178 36.77 19.89 10.68
CA PHE A 178 36.05 20.91 11.46
C PHE A 178 36.85 22.23 11.54
N ALA A 179 36.17 23.35 11.34
CA ALA A 179 36.72 24.68 11.63
C ALA A 179 37.00 24.85 13.14
N MET A 180 36.14 24.27 13.99
CA MET A 180 36.31 24.23 15.44
C MET A 180 35.65 23.00 16.05
N LEU A 181 36.38 22.29 16.92
CA LEU A 181 35.88 21.23 17.79
C LEU A 181 36.08 21.67 19.26
N ALA A 182 34.98 21.89 19.98
CA ALA A 182 35.00 22.24 21.40
C ALA A 182 34.39 21.12 22.26
N ILE A 183 35.08 20.73 23.33
CA ILE A 183 34.68 19.64 24.22
C ILE A 183 34.43 20.23 25.61
N ASN A 184 33.20 20.07 26.11
CA ASN A 184 32.69 20.63 27.37
C ASN A 184 32.96 22.16 27.55
N PRO A 185 32.59 23.03 26.59
CA PRO A 185 32.72 24.48 26.75
C PRO A 185 31.80 25.00 27.88
N MET A 186 32.37 25.41 29.01
CA MET A 186 31.59 25.80 30.21
C MET A 186 30.94 27.18 30.08
N ASN A 187 31.65 28.17 29.53
CA ASN A 187 31.10 29.48 29.19
C ASN A 187 31.70 29.97 27.86
N ALA A 188 31.02 29.68 26.74
CA ALA A 188 31.49 30.08 25.41
C ALA A 188 30.62 31.21 24.83
N THR A 189 31.28 32.27 24.36
CA THR A 189 30.68 33.39 23.65
C THR A 189 31.32 33.52 22.28
N ILE A 190 30.51 33.38 21.23
CA ILE A 190 30.94 33.28 19.83
C ILE A 190 30.12 34.31 19.04
N ASN A 191 30.73 35.45 18.72
CA ASN A 191 30.05 36.59 18.12
C ASN A 191 30.72 37.00 16.80
N LYS A 192 29.91 37.10 15.73
CA LYS A 192 30.38 37.38 14.36
C LYS A 192 31.44 36.38 13.88
N LEU A 193 31.33 35.10 14.24
CA LEU A 193 32.16 34.04 13.68
C LEU A 193 31.69 33.76 12.23
N ALA A 194 32.60 33.79 11.28
CA ALA A 194 32.32 33.45 9.88
C ALA A 194 33.07 32.18 9.48
N VAL A 195 32.37 31.06 9.32
CA VAL A 195 32.93 29.77 8.87
C VAL A 195 32.50 29.55 7.42
N THR A 196 33.44 29.69 6.47
CA THR A 196 33.11 29.76 5.05
C THR A 196 34.00 28.91 4.16
N ILE A 197 33.45 28.18 3.20
CA ILE A 197 34.19 27.40 2.21
C ILE A 197 35.08 26.34 2.89
N SER A 198 34.49 25.21 3.28
CA SER A 198 35.31 24.03 3.63
C SER A 198 35.96 23.46 2.35
N ASN A 199 37.14 22.87 2.48
CA ASN A 199 37.77 22.10 1.41
C ASN A 199 37.39 20.61 1.44
N GLY A 200 36.41 20.22 2.27
CA GLY A 200 35.94 18.85 2.41
C GLY A 200 35.28 18.35 1.12
N GLY A 201 35.83 17.27 0.54
CA GLY A 201 35.18 16.55 -0.57
C GLY A 201 35.26 17.17 -1.96
N ARG A 202 35.97 18.30 -2.15
CA ARG A 202 36.16 18.90 -3.49
C ARG A 202 37.14 18.15 -4.39
N THR A 203 37.70 17.03 -3.91
CA THR A 203 38.69 16.19 -4.60
C THR A 203 38.29 14.72 -4.51
N ASN A 204 38.34 13.99 -5.63
CA ASN A 204 37.95 12.57 -5.74
C ASN A 204 38.83 11.56 -4.94
N TYR A 205 39.69 12.04 -4.03
CA TYR A 205 40.67 11.24 -3.30
C TYR A 205 40.55 11.47 -1.79
N THR A 206 40.35 10.38 -1.05
CA THR A 206 40.35 10.23 0.41
C THR A 206 39.37 11.12 1.19
N GLY A 207 38.44 10.47 1.90
CA GLY A 207 37.37 11.13 2.64
C GLY A 207 37.84 11.85 3.92
N TRP A 208 37.23 13.01 4.17
CA TRP A 208 37.38 13.82 5.38
C TRP A 208 36.12 13.63 6.21
N LEU A 209 36.23 13.43 7.52
CA LEU A 209 35.05 13.34 8.38
C LEU A 209 34.79 14.69 9.07
N GLY A 210 33.65 15.30 8.74
CA GLY A 210 33.12 16.48 9.39
C GLY A 210 33.60 17.80 8.80
N SER A 211 32.74 18.81 8.86
CA SER A 211 33.10 20.21 8.63
C SER A 211 32.23 21.15 9.47
N GLY A 212 32.55 22.45 9.46
CA GLY A 212 31.83 23.45 10.24
C GLY A 212 32.30 23.48 11.70
N VAL A 213 31.41 23.79 12.62
CA VAL A 213 31.67 23.79 14.08
C VAL A 213 31.05 22.53 14.70
N PHE A 214 31.76 21.90 15.62
CA PHE A 214 31.26 20.78 16.42
C PHE A 214 31.43 21.06 17.91
N LEU A 215 30.31 21.05 18.63
CA LEU A 215 30.24 21.12 20.09
C LEU A 215 29.93 19.74 20.65
N LEU A 216 30.76 19.24 21.56
CA LEU A 216 30.60 17.94 22.20
C LEU A 216 30.50 18.10 23.72
N PHE A 217 29.37 17.68 24.29
CA PHE A 217 29.15 17.60 25.73
C PHE A 217 29.16 16.13 26.17
N ILE A 218 30.11 15.75 27.03
CA ILE A 218 30.34 14.37 27.50
C ILE A 218 30.71 14.36 28.99
N ASP A 219 30.37 13.29 29.70
CA ASP A 219 30.89 13.07 31.04
C ASP A 219 32.37 12.65 30.98
N ILE A 220 33.20 13.33 31.78
CA ILE A 220 34.65 13.09 31.93
C ILE A 220 34.93 13.02 33.44
N LYS A 221 35.97 12.30 33.88
CA LYS A 221 36.36 12.27 35.30
C LYS A 221 36.59 13.69 35.83
N GLY A 222 35.67 14.16 36.70
CA GLY A 222 35.67 15.51 37.25
C GLY A 222 34.60 16.47 36.70
N SER A 223 33.78 16.07 35.72
CA SER A 223 32.77 16.95 35.09
C SER A 223 31.52 17.26 35.94
N GLN A 224 31.50 16.91 37.22
CA GLN A 224 30.36 17.21 38.10
C GLN A 224 30.31 18.71 38.43
N SER A 225 29.31 19.40 37.88
CA SER A 225 29.10 20.83 38.04
C SER A 225 27.63 21.12 38.33
N SER A 226 27.37 21.91 39.37
CA SER A 226 26.06 22.53 39.62
C SER A 226 25.77 23.72 38.70
N VAL A 227 26.78 24.25 38.01
CA VAL A 227 26.68 25.37 37.07
C VAL A 227 26.44 24.82 35.65
N PRO A 228 25.41 25.28 34.92
CA PRO A 228 25.15 24.83 33.56
C PRO A 228 26.23 25.34 32.59
N PHE A 229 26.58 24.49 31.61
CA PHE A 229 27.52 24.78 30.54
C PHE A 229 26.80 25.59 29.46
N ASN A 230 27.12 26.87 29.30
CA ASN A 230 26.40 27.76 28.38
C ASN A 230 27.27 28.12 27.17
N THR A 231 26.72 27.96 25.97
CA THR A 231 27.35 28.40 24.71
C THR A 231 26.41 29.35 23.96
N PHE A 232 26.93 30.50 23.58
CA PHE A 232 26.20 31.58 22.91
C PHE A 232 26.81 31.85 21.52
N ILE A 233 26.05 31.62 20.45
CA ILE A 233 26.45 31.86 19.05
C ILE A 233 25.60 33.00 18.49
N HIS A 234 26.20 34.18 18.34
CA HIS A 234 25.54 35.41 17.89
C HIS A 234 26.08 35.88 16.54
N LYS A 235 25.17 36.37 15.67
CA LYS A 235 25.50 37.12 14.44
C LYS A 235 26.50 36.41 13.52
N SER A 236 26.52 35.09 13.56
CA SER A 236 27.55 34.25 12.94
C SER A 236 27.07 33.71 11.58
N VAL A 237 28.01 33.40 10.69
CA VAL A 237 27.73 33.06 9.28
C VAL A 237 28.39 31.73 8.92
N PHE A 238 27.59 30.81 8.40
CA PHE A 238 28.02 29.48 7.95
C PHE A 238 27.65 29.31 6.48
N HIS A 239 28.65 29.27 5.59
CA HIS A 239 28.42 29.45 4.15
C HIS A 239 29.37 28.65 3.25
N TYR A 240 28.83 27.89 2.28
CA TYR A 240 29.62 26.99 1.41
C TYR A 240 30.46 25.96 2.18
N ASN A 241 29.94 25.45 3.30
CA ASN A 241 30.59 24.35 4.00
C ASN A 241 30.08 23.02 3.43
N TYR A 242 31.02 22.14 3.09
CA TYR A 242 30.80 20.84 2.47
C TYR A 242 31.24 19.69 3.39
N ASP A 243 30.41 18.67 3.55
CA ASP A 243 30.71 17.41 4.25
C ASP A 243 30.32 16.21 3.36
N TYR A 244 31.24 15.81 2.48
CA TYR A 244 31.11 14.62 1.64
C TYR A 244 31.90 13.46 2.24
N THR A 245 31.20 12.49 2.83
CA THR A 245 31.76 11.17 3.13
C THR A 245 31.34 10.16 2.05
N GLN A 246 31.81 8.91 2.13
CA GLN A 246 31.31 7.84 1.26
C GLN A 246 30.05 7.21 1.87
N SER A 247 28.97 7.22 1.08
CA SER A 247 27.73 6.43 1.21
C SER A 247 27.46 5.79 2.58
N TYR A 248 26.69 6.47 3.43
CA TYR A 248 26.10 5.84 4.61
C TYR A 248 24.98 4.87 4.16
N PRO A 249 25.02 3.58 4.52
CA PRO A 249 23.98 2.62 4.13
C PRO A 249 22.71 2.88 4.93
N CYS A 250 21.72 3.52 4.30
CA CYS A 250 20.42 3.93 4.86
C CYS A 250 19.50 2.73 5.20
N THR A 251 19.94 1.89 6.14
CA THR A 251 19.25 0.68 6.60
C THR A 251 18.47 0.93 7.90
N SER A 252 17.65 -0.04 8.29
CA SER A 252 16.98 -0.11 9.60
C SER A 252 17.94 -0.14 10.81
N HIS A 253 19.25 -0.24 10.59
CA HIS A 253 20.28 -0.37 11.64
C HIS A 253 20.91 0.95 12.11
N PHE A 254 20.26 2.10 11.86
CA PHE A 254 20.64 3.38 12.47
C PHE A 254 20.76 3.30 14.01
N LYS A 255 19.97 2.41 14.64
CA LYS A 255 20.03 2.03 16.06
C LYS A 255 21.42 1.54 16.49
N ASP A 256 22.08 0.74 15.65
CA ASP A 256 23.38 0.15 15.93
C ASP A 256 24.52 1.10 15.53
N GLU A 257 24.35 1.89 14.46
CA GLU A 257 25.37 2.85 13.98
C GLU A 257 25.68 3.97 15.01
N ILE A 258 24.67 4.67 15.57
CA ILE A 258 24.86 5.84 16.46
C ILE A 258 25.60 5.48 17.76
N LYS A 259 25.53 4.21 18.17
CA LYS A 259 26.22 3.65 19.33
C LYS A 259 27.74 3.60 19.15
N TYR A 260 28.24 3.44 17.91
CA TYR A 260 29.66 3.22 17.60
C TYR A 260 30.27 4.27 16.66
N LYS A 261 29.46 5.00 15.89
CA LYS A 261 29.89 6.07 14.96
C LYS A 261 29.26 7.40 15.37
N MET A 262 29.96 8.50 15.06
CA MET A 262 29.37 9.84 15.12
C MET A 262 28.88 10.29 13.74
N ILE A 263 27.84 11.13 13.77
CA ILE A 263 27.18 11.76 12.62
C ILE A 263 27.33 13.28 12.73
N TYR A 264 27.36 13.99 11.59
CA TYR A 264 27.68 15.41 11.54
C TYR A 264 26.75 16.18 10.57
N ALA A 265 26.68 17.50 10.76
CA ALA A 265 26.21 18.46 9.76
C ALA A 265 27.38 19.27 9.19
N ALA A 266 27.22 19.84 7.99
CA ALA A 266 28.30 20.61 7.35
C ALA A 266 28.54 22.01 7.95
N ALA A 267 27.58 22.60 8.69
CA ALA A 267 27.77 23.91 9.32
C ALA A 267 27.92 23.87 10.85
N LEU A 268 26.99 23.23 11.57
CA LEU A 268 27.04 23.15 13.03
C LEU A 268 26.50 21.80 13.54
N THR A 269 27.31 21.10 14.32
CA THR A 269 26.91 19.88 15.04
C THR A 269 26.95 20.12 16.55
N VAL A 270 25.94 19.66 17.29
CA VAL A 270 25.92 19.65 18.76
C VAL A 270 25.56 18.25 19.24
N HIS A 271 26.45 17.62 20.01
CA HIS A 271 26.21 16.34 20.66
C HIS A 271 26.10 16.50 22.17
N TYR A 272 24.95 16.11 22.71
CA TYR A 272 24.69 15.95 24.14
C TYR A 272 24.78 14.46 24.49
N ARG A 273 25.83 14.08 25.21
CA ARG A 273 26.12 12.72 25.71
C ARG A 273 26.47 12.71 27.21
N GLN A 274 26.30 13.84 27.88
CA GLN A 274 26.49 14.03 29.32
C GLN A 274 25.21 13.67 30.10
N ALA A 275 25.39 13.10 31.29
CA ALA A 275 24.36 12.91 32.31
C ALA A 275 24.69 13.64 33.64
N SER A 276 25.92 14.14 33.82
CA SER A 276 26.35 14.79 35.08
C SER A 276 26.14 16.30 35.17
N PHE A 277 25.79 16.98 34.06
CA PHE A 277 25.55 18.43 34.03
C PHE A 277 24.53 18.85 32.95
N ILE A 278 23.97 20.06 33.09
CA ILE A 278 23.10 20.71 32.10
C ILE A 278 23.97 21.48 31.09
N ALA A 279 23.64 21.38 29.80
CA ALA A 279 24.30 22.15 28.74
C ALA A 279 23.28 22.91 27.87
N ASN A 280 23.50 24.20 27.67
CA ASN A 280 22.60 25.09 26.92
C ASN A 280 23.33 25.71 25.73
N VAL A 281 22.73 25.65 24.54
CA VAL A 281 23.26 26.27 23.31
C VAL A 281 22.25 27.27 22.76
N ASN A 282 22.65 28.54 22.69
CA ASN A 282 21.80 29.64 22.25
C ASN A 282 22.33 30.23 20.94
N ILE A 283 21.59 30.06 19.85
CA ILE A 283 21.94 30.53 18.51
C ILE A 283 21.04 31.72 18.17
N VAL A 284 21.63 32.88 17.83
CA VAL A 284 20.91 34.14 17.70
C VAL A 284 21.40 34.94 16.48
N GLN A 285 20.47 35.45 15.67
CA GLN A 285 20.76 36.32 14.52
C GLN A 285 21.80 35.76 13.53
N SER A 286 21.91 34.43 13.41
CA SER A 286 22.94 33.75 12.62
C SER A 286 22.38 33.26 11.27
N ASN A 287 23.25 33.10 10.27
CA ASN A 287 22.87 32.78 8.89
C ASN A 287 23.55 31.48 8.43
N PHE A 288 22.75 30.51 7.99
CA PHE A 288 23.19 29.22 7.47
C PHE A 288 22.74 29.09 6.02
N SER A 289 23.66 29.24 5.05
CA SER A 289 23.28 29.21 3.63
C SER A 289 24.28 28.55 2.68
N ASN A 290 23.76 27.82 1.68
CA ASN A 290 24.56 27.10 0.69
C ASN A 290 25.53 26.08 1.33
N ASN A 291 25.12 25.43 2.43
CA ASN A 291 25.87 24.34 3.04
C ASN A 291 25.37 22.98 2.51
N TYR A 292 26.29 22.03 2.34
CA TYR A 292 26.05 20.75 1.66
C TYR A 292 26.61 19.60 2.50
N GLY A 293 25.76 18.91 3.25
CA GLY A 293 26.15 17.72 4.01
C GLY A 293 25.71 16.43 3.32
N ILE A 294 26.31 15.30 3.68
CA ILE A 294 25.78 13.99 3.30
C ILE A 294 24.55 13.61 4.14
N LEU A 295 24.59 13.87 5.45
CA LEU A 295 23.44 13.66 6.34
C LEU A 295 22.64 14.95 6.59
N VAL A 296 23.29 16.06 6.93
CA VAL A 296 22.60 17.30 7.34
C VAL A 296 23.32 18.52 6.79
N GLY A 297 22.58 19.44 6.15
CA GLY A 297 23.13 20.62 5.50
C GLY A 297 23.60 21.69 6.49
N ALA A 298 22.70 22.18 7.35
CA ALA A 298 23.03 23.24 8.32
C ALA A 298 23.29 22.73 9.75
N ILE A 299 22.26 22.44 10.54
CA ILE A 299 22.42 22.13 11.98
C ILE A 299 21.94 20.72 12.33
N LEU A 300 22.81 19.94 12.98
CA LEU A 300 22.50 18.65 13.59
C LEU A 300 22.60 18.74 15.12
N LEU A 301 21.54 18.35 15.81
CA LEU A 301 21.45 18.28 17.27
C LEU A 301 21.18 16.82 17.67
N VAL A 302 22.05 16.22 18.48
CA VAL A 302 21.92 14.83 18.92
C VAL A 302 21.96 14.74 20.44
N HIS A 303 20.90 14.22 21.04
CA HIS A 303 20.87 13.78 22.44
C HIS A 303 20.95 12.26 22.47
N TYR A 304 22.01 11.71 23.06
CA TYR A 304 22.25 10.26 23.16
C TYR A 304 22.54 9.90 24.62
N ASN A 305 21.63 9.16 25.26
CA ASN A 305 21.65 8.83 26.70
C ASN A 305 21.93 10.05 27.61
N SER A 306 21.50 11.24 27.21
CA SER A 306 21.68 12.48 27.98
C SER A 306 20.44 12.74 28.83
N PHE A 307 20.57 12.56 30.14
CA PHE A 307 19.47 12.53 31.11
C PHE A 307 19.28 13.86 31.86
N THR A 308 19.76 14.98 31.30
CA THR A 308 19.64 16.32 31.90
C THR A 308 18.84 17.26 31.01
N TYR A 309 18.18 18.25 31.62
CA TYR A 309 17.37 19.29 30.96
C TYR A 309 18.23 20.26 30.14
N SER A 310 18.84 19.76 29.07
CA SER A 310 19.80 20.48 28.22
C SER A 310 19.10 21.10 27.02
N GLN A 311 19.24 22.42 26.85
CA GLN A 311 18.39 23.21 25.94
C GLN A 311 19.13 23.67 24.68
N THR A 312 18.44 23.73 23.54
CA THR A 312 18.91 24.48 22.35
C THR A 312 17.89 25.54 21.91
N THR A 313 18.27 26.81 21.91
CA THR A 313 17.43 27.91 21.39
C THR A 313 18.00 28.45 20.08
N ILE A 314 17.14 28.79 19.11
CA ILE A 314 17.56 29.28 17.79
C ILE A 314 16.68 30.46 17.37
N SER A 315 17.08 31.70 17.70
CA SER A 315 16.24 32.87 17.44
C SER A 315 16.74 33.80 16.36
N HIS A 316 15.80 34.40 15.62
CA HIS A 316 16.03 35.43 14.60
C HIS A 316 17.07 35.02 13.54
N SER A 317 17.22 33.71 13.30
CA SER A 317 18.26 33.14 12.45
C SER A 317 17.69 32.68 11.12
N SER A 318 18.50 32.68 10.07
CA SER A 318 18.06 32.43 8.69
C SER A 318 18.69 31.18 8.09
N PHE A 319 17.88 30.46 7.32
CA PHE A 319 18.25 29.23 6.63
C PHE A 319 17.86 29.34 5.15
N CYS A 320 18.85 29.24 4.26
CA CYS A 320 18.70 29.56 2.84
C CYS A 320 19.50 28.59 1.97
N LYS A 321 18.85 27.76 1.15
CA LYS A 321 19.52 26.82 0.24
C LYS A 321 20.56 25.91 0.94
N ASN A 322 20.21 25.16 1.97
CA ASN A 322 21.09 24.08 2.47
C ASN A 322 20.63 22.72 1.91
N PHE A 323 21.56 21.79 1.75
CA PHE A 323 21.39 20.55 0.99
C PHE A 323 21.86 19.33 1.79
N ALA A 324 21.19 18.19 1.61
CA ALA A 324 21.58 16.88 2.12
C ALA A 324 21.71 15.87 0.95
N TYR A 325 22.73 15.00 0.98
CA TYR A 325 23.15 14.11 -0.12
C TYR A 325 23.08 12.61 0.22
N SER A 326 22.04 12.14 0.93
CA SER A 326 21.85 10.69 1.16
C SER A 326 20.39 10.24 1.07
N ASP A 327 20.19 8.95 0.83
CA ASP A 327 18.89 8.27 0.70
C ASP A 327 18.15 8.09 2.06
N CYS A 328 18.67 8.72 3.11
CA CYS A 328 18.28 8.52 4.49
C CYS A 328 17.14 9.46 4.91
N SER A 329 16.38 9.06 5.93
CA SER A 329 15.38 9.92 6.57
C SER A 329 16.09 10.98 7.43
N ILE A 330 16.24 12.20 6.92
CA ILE A 330 17.05 13.30 7.51
C ILE A 330 16.46 14.69 7.18
N GLY A 331 16.99 15.75 7.83
CA GLY A 331 16.60 17.15 7.64
C GLY A 331 17.70 18.00 6.98
N THR A 332 17.35 18.85 6.01
CA THR A 332 18.34 19.67 5.29
C THR A 332 18.86 20.86 6.10
N ASP A 333 17.97 21.57 6.80
CA ASP A 333 18.32 22.76 7.60
C ASP A 333 18.53 22.39 9.08
N LEU A 334 17.57 21.68 9.67
CA LEU A 334 17.60 21.30 11.08
C LEU A 334 17.30 19.80 11.22
N SER A 335 18.19 19.06 11.88
CA SER A 335 17.94 17.68 12.28
C SER A 335 18.09 17.50 13.78
N PHE A 336 17.06 16.97 14.42
CA PHE A 336 17.03 16.59 15.84
C PHE A 336 17.02 15.07 15.94
N PHE A 337 17.99 14.49 16.65
CA PHE A 337 18.02 13.07 16.98
C PHE A 337 18.02 12.92 18.50
N PHE A 338 17.00 12.25 19.03
CA PHE A 338 16.94 11.85 20.43
C PHE A 338 17.01 10.32 20.52
N TYR A 339 17.92 9.80 21.34
CA TYR A 339 18.21 8.38 21.44
C TYR A 339 18.45 7.96 22.90
N ASP A 340 17.63 7.04 23.40
CA ASP A 340 17.78 6.39 24.70
C ASP A 340 17.76 4.86 24.58
N HIS A 341 18.63 4.21 25.34
CA HIS A 341 18.87 2.76 25.34
C HIS A 341 18.77 2.15 26.77
N ASN A 342 18.67 2.95 27.84
CA ASN A 342 18.88 2.45 29.20
C ASN A 342 17.59 2.06 29.94
N SER A 343 17.28 0.76 29.94
CA SER A 343 16.12 0.19 30.63
C SER A 343 16.18 0.18 32.18
N ASN A 344 17.33 0.50 32.80
CA ASN A 344 17.58 0.18 34.21
C ASN A 344 17.60 1.36 35.21
N THR A 345 17.34 2.59 34.79
CA THR A 345 17.18 3.73 35.72
C THR A 345 15.72 3.95 36.11
N ASN A 346 15.52 4.34 37.38
CA ASN A 346 14.27 4.86 37.92
C ASN A 346 14.39 6.39 38.08
N SER A 347 13.26 7.08 38.01
CA SER A 347 13.05 8.53 38.26
C SER A 347 13.43 9.53 37.14
N SER A 348 12.88 10.74 37.27
CA SER A 348 12.92 11.92 36.38
C SER A 348 12.20 11.82 35.03
N GLN A 349 11.25 12.75 34.83
CA GLN A 349 10.82 13.18 33.50
C GLN A 349 11.95 13.99 32.84
N MET A 350 11.88 14.20 31.53
CA MET A 350 12.86 14.96 30.75
C MET A 350 12.11 16.01 29.93
N THR A 351 12.64 17.23 29.77
CA THR A 351 12.08 18.20 28.81
C THR A 351 13.22 18.92 28.10
N ASN A 352 13.65 18.33 26.98
CA ASN A 352 14.59 18.99 26.06
C ASN A 352 13.79 19.96 25.18
N ASP A 353 13.75 21.21 25.61
CA ASP A 353 13.08 22.30 24.92
C ASP A 353 13.92 22.78 23.73
N CYS A 354 13.27 22.92 22.57
CA CYS A 354 13.90 23.45 21.35
C CYS A 354 13.05 24.53 20.69
N TYR A 355 13.60 25.74 20.58
CA TYR A 355 12.88 26.97 20.19
C TYR A 355 13.46 27.68 18.94
N PRO A 356 13.20 27.20 17.72
CA PRO A 356 13.51 27.91 16.49
C PRO A 356 12.46 28.99 16.14
N THR A 357 12.92 30.19 15.79
CA THR A 357 12.13 31.34 15.30
C THR A 357 12.88 32.08 14.17
N GLY A 358 12.26 32.24 12.99
CA GLY A 358 12.92 32.91 11.85
C GLY A 358 12.38 32.53 10.45
N THR A 359 12.80 33.27 9.43
CA THR A 359 12.34 33.16 8.03
C THR A 359 13.24 32.29 7.16
N ALA A 360 12.64 31.42 6.34
CA ALA A 360 13.34 30.57 5.37
C ALA A 360 13.34 31.14 3.94
N CYS A 361 14.31 30.75 3.11
CA CYS A 361 14.38 31.12 1.68
C CYS A 361 14.69 29.94 0.76
N HIS A 362 13.86 29.79 -0.30
CA HIS A 362 14.05 29.03 -1.54
C HIS A 362 14.91 27.75 -1.49
N PHE A 363 14.24 26.60 -1.57
CA PHE A 363 14.84 25.28 -1.52
C PHE A 363 15.02 24.68 -2.92
N TYR A 364 16.06 23.85 -3.09
CA TYR A 364 16.28 23.03 -4.28
C TYR A 364 16.82 21.65 -3.87
N PRO A 365 15.97 20.63 -3.66
CA PRO A 365 16.42 19.25 -3.58
C PRO A 365 17.08 18.83 -4.92
N LEU A 366 18.39 18.58 -4.91
CA LEU A 366 19.18 18.36 -6.12
C LEU A 366 19.73 16.91 -6.14
N LEU A 367 18.83 15.96 -6.44
CA LEU A 367 19.17 14.54 -6.59
C LEU A 367 19.76 14.28 -7.99
N ILE A 368 21.08 14.12 -8.07
CA ILE A 368 21.78 13.67 -9.29
C ILE A 368 22.02 12.15 -9.21
N SER A 369 20.99 11.34 -9.47
CA SER A 369 21.15 9.93 -9.81
C SER A 369 19.99 9.42 -10.66
N ASN A 370 20.27 9.08 -11.93
CA ASN A 370 19.25 8.72 -12.93
C ASN A 370 18.87 7.23 -12.88
N THR A 371 18.91 6.64 -11.68
CA THR A 371 18.83 5.19 -11.44
C THR A 371 17.66 4.84 -10.53
N ALA A 372 16.72 4.06 -11.04
CA ALA A 372 15.45 3.75 -10.39
C ALA A 372 15.57 2.73 -9.23
N TYR A 373 16.13 3.16 -8.10
CA TYR A 373 15.99 2.46 -6.82
C TYR A 373 14.77 3.01 -6.05
N GLN A 374 14.04 2.14 -5.36
CA GLN A 374 12.82 2.54 -4.64
C GLN A 374 13.16 3.21 -3.30
N PHE A 375 13.31 4.54 -3.31
CA PHE A 375 13.57 5.34 -2.11
C PHE A 375 12.52 5.08 -1.00
N THR A 376 12.98 4.59 0.15
CA THR A 376 12.13 4.16 1.27
C THR A 376 11.95 5.23 2.37
N GLY A 377 12.86 6.20 2.47
CA GLY A 377 12.91 7.19 3.55
C GLY A 377 11.78 8.23 3.60
N LYS A 378 11.77 9.00 4.69
CA LYS A 378 10.95 10.21 4.95
C LYS A 378 11.91 11.36 5.27
N SER A 379 12.02 12.39 4.42
CA SER A 379 12.94 13.51 4.64
C SER A 379 12.20 14.82 4.96
N GLY A 380 12.89 15.75 5.63
CA GLY A 380 12.36 17.06 6.02
C GLY A 380 13.27 18.22 5.64
N ILE A 381 12.77 19.45 5.76
CA ILE A 381 13.63 20.63 5.94
C ILE A 381 14.04 20.70 7.42
N ILE A 382 13.05 20.56 8.31
CA ILE A 382 13.21 20.20 9.72
C ILE A 382 12.88 18.71 9.87
N PHE A 383 13.77 17.96 10.51
CA PHE A 383 13.58 16.53 10.78
C PHE A 383 13.74 16.23 12.27
N ILE A 384 12.83 15.45 12.84
CA ILE A 384 12.81 15.10 14.26
C ILE A 384 12.70 13.58 14.38
N HIS A 385 13.77 12.93 14.83
CA HIS A 385 13.80 11.49 15.06
C HIS A 385 13.95 11.17 16.55
N ILE A 386 13.05 10.35 17.07
CA ILE A 386 13.04 9.94 18.47
C ILE A 386 13.08 8.41 18.53
N PHE A 387 14.03 7.89 19.29
CA PHE A 387 14.13 6.46 19.62
C PHE A 387 14.27 6.32 21.12
N SER A 388 13.41 5.52 21.76
CA SER A 388 13.50 5.27 23.20
C SER A 388 13.05 3.87 23.60
N ALA A 389 13.53 3.44 24.77
CA ALA A 389 13.13 2.21 25.46
C ALA A 389 12.20 2.44 26.67
N LYS A 390 11.83 3.69 26.98
CA LYS A 390 10.99 4.07 28.15
C LYS A 390 10.14 5.34 27.88
N HIS A 391 9.42 5.81 28.90
CA HIS A 391 8.69 7.08 28.91
C HIS A 391 9.63 8.30 28.79
N PHE A 392 10.11 8.54 27.58
CA PHE A 392 10.95 9.68 27.23
C PHE A 392 10.07 10.86 26.76
N TYR A 393 10.20 11.98 27.46
CA TYR A 393 9.46 13.21 27.20
C TYR A 393 10.34 14.18 26.40
N VAL A 394 9.78 14.76 25.32
CA VAL A 394 10.44 15.77 24.48
C VAL A 394 9.42 16.85 24.13
N ASN A 395 9.87 18.11 24.14
CA ASN A 395 9.04 19.28 23.88
C ASN A 395 9.69 20.15 22.78
N VAL A 396 9.38 19.87 21.52
CA VAL A 396 9.87 20.69 20.40
C VAL A 396 8.85 21.78 20.12
N LYS A 397 9.18 23.05 20.39
CA LYS A 397 8.27 24.19 20.18
C LYS A 397 8.79 25.13 19.09
N LEU A 398 8.25 24.93 17.89
CA LEU A 398 8.55 25.70 16.68
C LEU A 398 7.63 26.93 16.64
N SER A 399 8.17 28.15 16.58
CA SER A 399 7.37 29.37 16.68
C SER A 399 7.71 30.38 15.58
N ARG A 400 6.71 31.06 15.02
CA ARG A 400 6.88 32.13 14.01
C ARG A 400 7.75 31.71 12.81
N ILE A 401 7.53 30.49 12.29
CA ILE A 401 8.24 29.94 11.13
C ILE A 401 7.38 30.08 9.88
N SER A 402 8.00 30.43 8.75
CA SER A 402 7.31 30.55 7.46
C SER A 402 8.09 29.83 6.35
N PHE A 403 7.41 28.87 5.71
CA PHE A 403 7.91 28.06 4.60
C PHE A 403 7.30 28.56 3.30
N LYS A 404 8.13 29.06 2.36
CA LYS A 404 7.63 29.70 1.13
C LYS A 404 8.37 29.26 -0.13
N PHE A 405 7.62 29.10 -1.23
CA PHE A 405 8.14 28.78 -2.57
C PHE A 405 9.07 27.55 -2.57
N ILE A 406 8.49 26.40 -2.21
CA ILE A 406 9.22 25.15 -1.97
C ILE A 406 8.84 24.11 -3.02
N PRO A 407 9.77 23.71 -3.92
CA PRO A 407 9.57 22.58 -4.81
C PRO A 407 9.75 21.27 -4.04
N MET A 408 8.68 20.50 -3.88
CA MET A 408 8.70 19.16 -3.28
C MET A 408 9.15 18.13 -4.32
N PHE A 409 10.25 17.44 -4.03
CA PHE A 409 10.74 16.29 -4.79
C PHE A 409 10.48 14.99 -4.01
N ASN A 410 10.13 13.92 -4.74
CA ASN A 410 9.93 12.57 -4.21
C ASN A 410 9.02 12.48 -2.96
N ARG A 411 9.57 12.25 -1.75
CA ARG A 411 8.86 12.03 -0.47
C ARG A 411 9.15 13.09 0.62
N GLY A 412 9.75 14.23 0.27
CA GLY A 412 10.10 15.25 1.27
C GLY A 412 8.90 15.97 1.87
N SER A 413 9.08 16.52 3.07
CA SER A 413 8.14 17.42 3.78
C SER A 413 8.87 18.68 4.27
N CYS A 414 8.15 19.72 4.69
CA CYS A 414 8.76 20.85 5.41
C CYS A 414 9.19 20.43 6.82
N ILE A 415 8.34 19.69 7.52
CA ILE A 415 8.69 19.05 8.79
C ILE A 415 8.33 17.56 8.70
N SER A 416 9.26 16.68 9.07
CA SER A 416 9.01 15.24 9.24
C SER A 416 9.45 14.81 10.63
N ALA A 417 8.52 14.34 11.45
CA ALA A 417 8.76 13.87 12.81
C ALA A 417 8.30 12.41 12.99
N THR A 418 9.19 11.57 13.52
CA THR A 418 8.95 10.13 13.69
C THR A 418 9.51 9.62 15.02
N SER A 419 8.69 8.90 15.78
CA SER A 419 9.09 8.21 17.01
C SER A 419 9.06 6.69 16.87
N LEU A 420 10.04 6.00 17.45
CA LEU A 420 10.18 4.54 17.47
C LEU A 420 10.39 4.05 18.91
N SER A 421 9.56 3.11 19.35
CA SER A 421 9.75 2.39 20.62
C SER A 421 10.64 1.17 20.42
N ALA A 422 11.41 0.80 21.44
CA ALA A 422 12.15 -0.46 21.48
C ALA A 422 11.27 -1.68 21.82
N ASP A 423 10.17 -1.46 22.57
CA ASP A 423 9.21 -2.50 22.96
C ASP A 423 7.97 -2.45 22.05
N THR A 424 7.61 -3.60 21.47
CA THR A 424 6.42 -3.75 20.60
C THR A 424 5.09 -3.76 21.36
N THR A 425 5.13 -3.61 22.70
CA THR A 425 3.98 -3.72 23.59
C THR A 425 3.64 -2.41 24.34
N SER A 426 4.46 -1.37 24.21
CA SER A 426 4.26 -0.08 24.90
C SER A 426 4.13 1.10 23.93
N ASN A 427 2.90 1.64 23.81
CA ASN A 427 2.56 2.74 22.91
C ASN A 427 2.88 4.15 23.46
N TYR A 428 3.63 4.27 24.55
CA TYR A 428 3.67 5.49 25.40
C TYR A 428 5.00 6.26 25.35
N VAL A 429 5.32 6.84 24.18
CA VAL A 429 6.37 7.86 24.06
C VAL A 429 5.74 9.25 24.20
N HIS A 430 5.83 9.85 25.39
CA HIS A 430 5.20 11.13 25.75
C HIS A 430 5.91 12.37 25.15
N THR A 431 6.07 12.37 23.83
CA THR A 431 6.57 13.53 23.08
C THR A 431 5.42 14.43 22.63
N CYS A 432 5.56 15.73 22.87
CA CYS A 432 4.69 16.74 22.31
C CYS A 432 5.48 17.70 21.40
N ILE A 433 4.89 18.05 20.25
CA ILE A 433 5.46 19.02 19.31
C ILE A 433 4.48 20.18 19.17
N THR A 434 4.93 21.38 19.52
CA THR A 434 4.11 22.61 19.46
C THR A 434 4.49 23.46 18.25
N LEU A 435 3.51 23.81 17.43
CA LEU A 435 3.61 24.75 16.32
C LEU A 435 2.83 26.02 16.68
N GLU A 436 3.53 27.14 16.90
CA GLU A 436 2.92 28.42 17.27
C GLU A 436 3.12 29.46 16.17
N SER A 437 2.03 29.90 15.54
CA SER A 437 2.06 30.86 14.42
C SER A 437 2.98 30.41 13.27
N VAL A 438 2.74 29.20 12.75
CA VAL A 438 3.51 28.59 11.65
C VAL A 438 2.77 28.77 10.33
N SER A 439 3.48 28.94 9.22
CA SER A 439 2.86 29.17 7.91
C SER A 439 3.54 28.45 6.74
N THR A 440 2.74 28.09 5.74
CA THR A 440 3.19 27.55 4.44
C THR A 440 2.53 28.33 3.31
N SER A 441 3.28 28.70 2.27
CA SER A 441 2.70 29.34 1.07
C SER A 441 3.43 28.93 -0.20
N ASN A 442 2.71 28.50 -1.24
CA ASN A 442 3.28 28.04 -2.51
C ASN A 442 4.28 26.89 -2.31
N ILE A 443 3.80 25.77 -1.74
CA ILE A 443 4.50 24.48 -1.80
C ILE A 443 4.01 23.76 -3.06
N PHE A 444 4.90 23.56 -4.04
CA PHE A 444 4.56 23.06 -5.37
C PHE A 444 5.40 21.85 -5.75
N LEU A 445 5.09 21.22 -6.88
CA LEU A 445 5.78 20.01 -7.34
C LEU A 445 6.80 20.36 -8.42
N SER A 446 7.96 19.71 -8.40
CA SER A 446 8.93 19.83 -9.49
C SER A 446 8.49 19.03 -10.72
N GLU A 447 8.66 19.64 -11.89
CA GLU A 447 8.29 19.13 -13.23
C GLU A 447 8.85 17.73 -13.53
N GLN A 448 9.98 17.35 -12.91
CA GLN A 448 10.56 16.01 -13.04
C GLN A 448 9.75 14.89 -12.33
N THR A 449 8.55 15.16 -11.80
CA THR A 449 7.74 14.17 -11.08
C THR A 449 6.28 14.04 -11.55
N GLU A 450 6.03 14.17 -12.86
CA GLU A 450 4.74 13.90 -13.52
C GLU A 450 4.29 12.43 -13.41
N SER A 451 3.80 12.02 -12.25
CA SER A 451 3.08 10.75 -12.09
C SER A 451 2.07 10.82 -10.94
N ILE A 452 1.01 10.01 -11.02
CA ILE A 452 -0.14 9.99 -10.09
C ILE A 452 0.25 9.76 -8.61
N LYS A 453 1.47 9.31 -8.33
CA LYS A 453 2.06 9.24 -6.97
C LYS A 453 2.28 10.63 -6.33
N ALA A 454 2.15 11.70 -7.10
CA ALA A 454 2.50 13.07 -6.76
C ALA A 454 1.80 13.68 -5.52
N TYR A 455 0.60 13.21 -5.21
CA TYR A 455 -0.29 13.84 -4.22
C TYR A 455 -0.36 13.08 -2.88
N LYS A 456 0.38 11.97 -2.75
CA LYS A 456 0.60 11.22 -1.48
C LYS A 456 1.65 11.89 -0.56
N ARG A 457 1.84 13.20 -0.73
CA ARG A 457 2.85 14.03 -0.06
C ARG A 457 2.20 14.89 1.02
N SER A 458 2.99 15.40 1.96
CA SER A 458 2.50 16.32 2.97
C SER A 458 3.52 17.39 3.37
N SER A 459 3.03 18.58 3.76
CA SER A 459 3.87 19.69 4.21
C SER A 459 4.44 19.41 5.62
N PHE A 460 3.62 18.84 6.49
CA PHE A 460 3.99 18.41 7.83
C PHE A 460 3.60 16.94 8.03
N LEU A 461 4.59 16.09 8.30
CA LEU A 461 4.43 14.65 8.49
C LEU A 461 4.77 14.27 9.93
N PHE A 462 3.78 13.75 10.67
CA PHE A 462 3.94 13.30 12.06
C PHE A 462 3.59 11.81 12.16
N THR A 463 4.38 11.04 12.91
CA THR A 463 4.13 9.60 13.12
C THR A 463 4.56 9.16 14.51
N ASN A 464 3.62 8.57 15.26
CA ASN A 464 3.84 7.98 16.59
C ASN A 464 4.30 8.99 17.68
N ILE A 465 3.92 10.27 17.51
CA ILE A 465 4.09 11.34 18.50
C ILE A 465 2.89 11.31 19.45
N ASP A 466 3.03 11.61 20.76
CA ASP A 466 1.88 11.64 21.68
C ASP A 466 0.92 12.77 21.30
N CYS A 467 1.43 14.01 21.23
CA CYS A 467 0.64 15.17 20.83
C CYS A 467 1.31 16.12 19.83
N VAL A 468 0.51 16.67 18.92
CA VAL A 468 0.87 17.77 18.01
C VAL A 468 -0.05 18.94 18.32
N VAL A 469 0.50 20.03 18.87
CA VAL A 469 -0.25 21.24 19.26
C VAL A 469 -0.13 22.28 18.16
N LEU A 470 -1.25 22.77 17.62
CA LEU A 470 -1.31 23.92 16.73
C LEU A 470 -1.94 25.11 17.47
N ASN A 471 -1.25 26.25 17.49
CA ASN A 471 -1.72 27.47 18.16
C ASN A 471 -1.18 28.75 17.49
N GLY A 472 -1.55 29.93 18.00
CA GLY A 472 -1.15 31.23 17.46
C GLY A 472 -1.93 31.60 16.18
N LEU A 473 -1.31 32.41 15.31
CA LEU A 473 -1.87 32.81 14.02
C LEU A 473 -1.15 32.05 12.89
N SER A 474 -1.76 30.99 12.37
CA SER A 474 -1.12 30.04 11.45
C SER A 474 -1.85 29.94 10.11
N ASN A 475 -1.14 30.27 9.02
CA ASN A 475 -1.71 30.40 7.67
C ASN A 475 -1.05 29.44 6.67
N PHE A 476 -1.86 28.63 5.98
CA PHE A 476 -1.43 27.59 5.05
C PHE A 476 -2.13 27.79 3.70
N THR A 477 -1.44 28.40 2.72
CA THR A 477 -2.03 28.75 1.42
C THR A 477 -1.34 28.08 0.23
N ASP A 478 -2.09 27.72 -0.80
CA ASP A 478 -1.55 27.34 -2.11
C ASP A 478 -0.55 26.15 -2.07
N ASN A 479 -0.77 25.17 -1.18
CA ASN A 479 0.13 24.03 -1.01
C ASN A 479 -0.39 22.77 -1.73
N ILE A 480 0.52 22.00 -2.32
CA ILE A 480 0.23 20.72 -2.99
C ILE A 480 0.68 19.54 -2.10
N GLY A 481 -0.23 18.60 -1.89
CA GLY A 481 -0.16 17.58 -0.83
C GLY A 481 -0.96 18.00 0.41
N SER A 482 -1.24 17.06 1.32
CA SER A 482 -1.94 17.35 2.57
C SER A 482 -1.10 18.32 3.40
N VAL A 483 -1.65 19.41 3.96
CA VAL A 483 -0.84 20.29 4.83
C VAL A 483 -0.32 19.48 6.03
N PHE A 484 -1.19 18.74 6.73
CA PHE A 484 -0.81 17.83 7.81
C PHE A 484 -1.15 16.36 7.48
N ASP A 485 -0.18 15.45 7.60
CA ASP A 485 -0.36 13.99 7.61
C ASP A 485 0.11 13.44 8.97
N ILE A 486 -0.82 12.92 9.77
CA ILE A 486 -0.62 12.65 11.20
C ILE A 486 -1.11 11.24 11.56
N ARG A 487 -0.18 10.39 11.99
CA ARG A 487 -0.41 8.94 12.13
C ARG A 487 -0.10 8.45 13.54
N HIS A 488 -1.10 7.88 14.22
CA HIS A 488 -1.01 7.46 15.63
C HIS A 488 -0.58 8.61 16.56
N SER A 489 -1.26 9.76 16.47
CA SER A 489 -0.94 10.94 17.29
C SER A 489 -2.18 11.79 17.61
N GLN A 490 -2.22 12.36 18.81
CA GLN A 490 -3.28 13.29 19.22
C GLN A 490 -2.98 14.68 18.66
N VAL A 491 -4.01 15.40 18.20
CA VAL A 491 -3.85 16.71 17.53
C VAL A 491 -4.62 17.76 18.30
N ILE A 492 -3.90 18.61 19.03
CA ILE A 492 -4.49 19.66 19.87
C ILE A 492 -4.60 20.94 19.03
N LEU A 493 -5.81 21.44 18.83
CA LEU A 493 -6.08 22.63 18.01
C LEU A 493 -6.53 23.81 18.88
N GLY A 494 -5.81 24.93 18.80
CA GLY A 494 -6.19 26.21 19.38
C GLY A 494 -5.80 27.40 18.47
N GLY A 495 -6.18 28.61 18.89
CA GLY A 495 -5.82 29.85 18.19
C GLY A 495 -6.52 30.06 16.84
N GLN A 496 -5.88 30.83 15.96
CA GLN A 496 -6.42 31.21 14.65
C GLN A 496 -5.71 30.46 13.53
N LEU A 497 -6.44 29.56 12.86
CA LEU A 497 -5.92 28.70 11.81
C LEU A 497 -6.58 29.04 10.47
N HIS A 498 -5.81 29.21 9.41
CA HIS A 498 -6.32 29.56 8.08
C HIS A 498 -5.72 28.67 7.00
N PHE A 499 -6.59 28.04 6.21
CA PHE A 499 -6.22 27.15 5.10
C PHE A 499 -6.90 27.62 3.82
N GLU A 500 -6.16 28.13 2.83
CA GLU A 500 -6.72 28.54 1.52
C GLU A 500 -6.08 27.81 0.33
N ASN A 501 -6.90 27.36 -0.64
CA ASN A 501 -6.47 26.85 -1.96
C ASN A 501 -5.46 25.67 -1.93
N ASN A 502 -5.40 24.90 -0.83
CA ASN A 502 -4.54 23.72 -0.74
C ASN A 502 -5.13 22.54 -1.52
N LYS A 503 -4.28 21.71 -2.15
CA LYS A 503 -4.70 20.64 -3.08
C LYS A 503 -3.99 19.32 -2.78
N ALA A 504 -4.73 18.25 -2.47
CA ALA A 504 -4.15 16.95 -2.08
C ALA A 504 -4.98 15.76 -2.57
N ASP A 505 -4.41 14.55 -2.53
CA ASP A 505 -5.17 13.31 -2.77
C ASP A 505 -6.34 13.23 -1.77
N THR A 506 -6.02 13.19 -0.47
CA THR A 506 -6.98 13.10 0.62
C THR A 506 -6.58 14.06 1.74
N GLY A 507 -7.55 14.72 2.38
CA GLY A 507 -7.29 15.63 3.50
C GLY A 507 -6.36 16.82 3.18
N PRO A 508 -6.73 17.75 2.27
CA PRO A 508 -5.92 18.92 1.93
C PRO A 508 -5.38 19.75 3.10
N ALA A 509 -6.15 19.91 4.18
CA ALA A 509 -5.63 20.50 5.42
C ALA A 509 -5.09 19.42 6.37
N PHE A 510 -5.89 18.38 6.64
CA PHE A 510 -5.54 17.33 7.60
C PHE A 510 -5.86 15.93 7.07
N LYS A 511 -4.89 15.03 7.22
CA LYS A 511 -4.95 13.60 6.93
C LYS A 511 -4.57 12.84 8.20
N LEU A 512 -5.55 12.22 8.86
CA LEU A 512 -5.37 11.46 10.09
C LEU A 512 -5.45 9.95 9.81
N THR A 513 -4.56 9.15 10.40
CA THR A 513 -4.65 7.68 10.32
C THR A 513 -4.30 6.94 11.61
N GLY A 514 -4.92 5.76 11.82
CA GLY A 514 -4.57 4.80 12.87
C GLY A 514 -5.32 5.07 14.18
N LEU A 515 -4.64 5.66 15.16
CA LEU A 515 -5.21 6.09 16.44
C LEU A 515 -5.25 7.62 16.60
N SER A 516 -5.20 8.37 15.48
CA SER A 516 -5.12 9.83 15.50
C SER A 516 -6.48 10.48 15.77
N ARG A 517 -6.52 11.52 16.62
CA ARG A 517 -7.76 12.25 16.96
C ARG A 517 -7.52 13.73 17.23
N PHE A 518 -8.54 14.56 17.06
CA PHE A 518 -8.50 15.97 17.43
C PHE A 518 -8.95 16.21 18.87
N ILE A 519 -8.22 17.07 19.58
CA ILE A 519 -8.60 17.67 20.85
C ILE A 519 -8.76 19.18 20.59
N LEU A 520 -9.94 19.73 20.87
CA LEU A 520 -10.22 21.14 20.61
C LEU A 520 -10.00 21.97 21.88
N GLN A 521 -9.27 23.08 21.76
CA GLN A 521 -9.03 24.05 22.83
C GLN A 521 -10.01 25.24 22.75
N ASP A 522 -10.07 26.02 23.83
CA ASP A 522 -10.80 27.29 23.88
C ASP A 522 -10.31 28.29 22.82
N ASP A 523 -11.22 29.17 22.39
CA ASP A 523 -11.03 30.22 21.37
C ASP A 523 -10.44 29.75 20.02
N LEU A 524 -10.53 28.46 19.71
CA LEU A 524 -10.19 27.92 18.38
C LEU A 524 -11.08 28.53 17.29
N SER A 525 -10.45 29.20 16.33
CA SER A 525 -11.07 29.74 15.12
C SER A 525 -10.33 29.23 13.87
N ALA A 526 -10.79 28.12 13.30
CA ALA A 526 -10.24 27.56 12.07
C ALA A 526 -11.09 27.92 10.84
N THR A 527 -10.44 28.31 9.75
CA THR A 527 -11.07 28.72 8.49
C THR A 527 -10.48 27.95 7.32
N PHE A 528 -11.36 27.43 6.46
CA PHE A 528 -11.03 26.56 5.34
C PHE A 528 -11.69 27.09 4.07
N VAL A 529 -10.89 27.64 3.15
CA VAL A 529 -11.33 28.38 1.96
C VAL A 529 -10.82 27.69 0.69
N LYS A 530 -11.69 27.32 -0.26
CA LYS A 530 -11.30 26.80 -1.60
C LYS A 530 -10.32 25.60 -1.62
N ASN A 531 -10.21 24.85 -0.52
CA ASN A 531 -9.30 23.69 -0.45
C ASN A 531 -9.91 22.53 -1.26
N SER A 532 -9.07 21.84 -2.05
CA SER A 532 -9.51 20.80 -3.00
C SER A 532 -8.90 19.43 -2.71
N ALA A 533 -9.75 18.44 -2.44
CA ALA A 533 -9.35 17.03 -2.57
C ALA A 533 -9.29 16.65 -4.06
N LEU A 534 -8.51 15.63 -4.41
CA LEU A 534 -8.25 15.17 -5.79
C LEU A 534 -8.46 13.65 -5.97
N GLN A 535 -8.46 12.87 -4.87
CA GLN A 535 -9.00 11.52 -4.83
C GLN A 535 -10.24 11.52 -3.93
N ASN A 536 -11.25 10.77 -4.32
CA ASN A 536 -12.59 10.73 -3.69
C ASN A 536 -12.66 10.04 -2.31
N TYR A 537 -11.56 10.07 -1.56
CA TYR A 537 -11.51 9.68 -0.15
C TYR A 537 -11.29 10.92 0.73
N GLY A 538 -12.39 11.57 1.11
CA GLY A 538 -12.42 12.61 2.14
C GLY A 538 -12.43 14.05 1.66
N GLY A 539 -12.82 14.95 2.58
CA GLY A 539 -12.81 16.39 2.36
C GLY A 539 -11.53 17.06 2.81
N VAL A 540 -11.62 18.34 3.18
CA VAL A 540 -10.53 19.17 3.72
C VAL A 540 -9.82 18.47 4.89
N ILE A 541 -10.60 17.75 5.69
CA ILE A 541 -10.15 16.79 6.69
C ILE A 541 -10.52 15.40 6.18
N TYR A 542 -9.54 14.48 6.15
CA TYR A 542 -9.72 13.05 5.95
C TYR A 542 -9.19 12.32 7.18
N ALA A 543 -9.96 11.34 7.68
CA ALA A 543 -9.56 10.51 8.80
C ALA A 543 -9.93 9.05 8.54
N TYR A 544 -9.00 8.14 8.86
CA TYR A 544 -9.22 6.69 8.81
C TYR A 544 -8.64 6.07 10.08
N ASN A 545 -9.50 5.67 11.01
CA ASN A 545 -9.09 5.19 12.33
C ASN A 545 -9.46 3.72 12.56
N GLU A 546 -8.59 3.03 13.28
CA GLU A 546 -8.72 1.62 13.71
C GLU A 546 -9.23 1.55 15.17
N VAL A 547 -10.05 2.55 15.55
CA VAL A 547 -10.40 2.85 16.95
C VAL A 547 -11.58 2.03 17.44
N SER A 548 -11.49 1.53 18.67
CA SER A 548 -12.58 0.83 19.37
C SER A 548 -13.79 1.74 19.63
N SER A 549 -14.91 1.14 20.05
CA SER A 549 -16.23 1.80 20.23
C SER A 549 -16.26 3.07 21.10
N ASP A 550 -15.22 3.33 21.88
CA ASP A 550 -15.29 4.20 23.07
C ASP A 550 -14.63 5.57 22.87
N ASN A 551 -14.02 5.87 21.72
CA ASN A 551 -13.26 7.11 21.49
C ASN A 551 -13.69 7.87 20.22
N CYS A 552 -14.13 9.12 20.38
CA CYS A 552 -14.55 9.99 19.28
C CYS A 552 -13.37 10.61 18.51
N MET A 553 -13.58 10.87 17.21
CA MET A 553 -12.62 11.55 16.31
C MET A 553 -12.27 12.98 16.75
N PHE A 554 -13.25 13.67 17.33
CA PHE A 554 -13.10 14.99 17.92
C PHE A 554 -13.51 14.89 19.39
N THR A 555 -12.67 15.37 20.29
CA THR A 555 -13.03 15.60 21.70
C THR A 555 -12.83 17.07 22.04
N SER A 556 -13.73 17.61 22.86
CA SER A 556 -13.48 18.85 23.60
C SER A 556 -13.03 18.50 25.02
N ASN A 557 -12.16 19.30 25.60
CA ASN A 557 -11.66 19.12 26.96
C ASN A 557 -11.93 20.34 27.85
N LEU A 558 -13.08 21.00 27.67
CA LEU A 558 -13.53 22.12 28.50
C LEU A 558 -15.05 22.36 28.39
N SER A 559 -15.57 23.20 29.29
CA SER A 559 -17.00 23.25 29.67
C SER A 559 -17.74 24.52 29.23
N ASN A 560 -17.10 25.47 28.54
CA ASN A 560 -17.73 26.74 28.11
C ASN A 560 -17.02 27.41 26.90
N SER A 561 -16.56 26.61 25.95
CA SER A 561 -15.67 27.04 24.84
C SER A 561 -16.42 27.60 23.63
N ARG A 562 -15.95 28.73 23.05
CA ARG A 562 -16.41 29.22 21.73
C ARG A 562 -15.52 28.70 20.60
N ILE A 563 -15.80 27.48 20.14
CA ILE A 563 -15.13 26.88 18.97
C ILE A 563 -15.80 27.34 17.68
N ILE A 564 -15.01 27.77 16.69
CA ILE A 564 -15.49 28.20 15.36
C ILE A 564 -14.72 27.43 14.27
N LEU A 565 -15.43 26.68 13.44
CA LEU A 565 -14.89 26.02 12.25
C LEU A 565 -15.69 26.49 11.03
N VAL A 566 -15.04 27.20 10.09
CA VAL A 566 -15.69 27.79 8.91
C VAL A 566 -15.19 27.12 7.63
N PHE A 567 -16.10 26.56 6.84
CA PHE A 567 -15.79 25.92 5.55
C PHE A 567 -16.48 26.69 4.41
N THR A 568 -15.71 27.16 3.42
CA THR A 568 -16.21 28.00 2.31
C THR A 568 -15.56 27.62 0.98
N GLY A 569 -16.35 27.52 -0.09
CA GLY A 569 -15.85 27.14 -1.42
C GLY A 569 -15.13 25.80 -1.49
N VAL A 570 -15.32 24.93 -0.48
CA VAL A 570 -14.63 23.64 -0.36
C VAL A 570 -15.07 22.71 -1.49
N SER A 571 -14.10 22.30 -2.32
CA SER A 571 -14.30 21.29 -3.34
C SER A 571 -13.66 19.97 -2.90
N VAL A 572 -14.46 19.07 -2.34
CA VAL A 572 -14.26 17.68 -2.77
C VAL A 572 -14.51 17.71 -4.27
N THR A 573 -13.54 17.36 -5.13
CA THR A 573 -13.85 17.17 -6.56
C THR A 573 -14.92 16.10 -6.63
N PRO A 574 -16.17 16.40 -7.02
CA PRO A 574 -17.23 15.40 -6.99
C PRO A 574 -16.98 14.46 -8.15
N PHE A 575 -16.43 13.28 -7.83
CA PHE A 575 -15.86 12.33 -8.76
C PHE A 575 -14.55 12.80 -9.41
N ASN A 576 -13.75 11.80 -9.80
CA ASN A 576 -12.70 11.95 -10.80
C ASN A 576 -13.39 12.16 -12.17
N GLN A 577 -13.86 13.38 -12.47
CA GLN A 577 -14.61 13.71 -13.69
C GLN A 577 -13.69 13.82 -14.91
N VAL A 578 -13.45 12.69 -15.57
CA VAL A 578 -12.68 12.64 -16.81
C VAL A 578 -13.64 12.87 -17.98
N VAL A 579 -13.63 14.07 -18.55
CA VAL A 579 -14.33 14.36 -19.81
C VAL A 579 -13.51 13.80 -20.96
N ILE A 580 -14.07 12.86 -21.71
CA ILE A 580 -13.40 12.17 -22.80
C ILE A 580 -13.82 12.82 -24.13
N THR A 581 -12.84 13.39 -24.82
CA THR A 581 -12.98 14.13 -26.09
C THR A 581 -12.09 13.57 -27.21
N GLU A 582 -11.36 12.49 -26.95
CA GLU A 582 -10.60 11.72 -27.96
C GLU A 582 -11.33 10.42 -28.30
N GLU A 583 -11.32 10.01 -29.57
CA GLU A 583 -11.98 8.77 -30.03
C GLU A 583 -11.51 7.53 -29.27
N HIS A 584 -10.20 7.33 -29.10
CA HIS A 584 -9.62 6.22 -28.30
C HIS A 584 -9.41 6.58 -26.82
N GLY A 585 -9.93 7.71 -26.33
CA GLY A 585 -9.72 8.15 -24.95
C GLY A 585 -10.35 7.21 -23.92
N LEU A 586 -11.49 6.60 -24.25
CA LEU A 586 -12.19 5.63 -23.42
C LEU A 586 -11.39 4.34 -23.22
N GLU A 587 -10.81 3.82 -24.29
CA GLU A 587 -9.93 2.63 -24.28
C GLU A 587 -8.68 2.87 -23.43
N LYS A 588 -7.97 3.98 -23.67
CA LYS A 588 -6.78 4.36 -22.88
C LYS A 588 -7.03 4.38 -21.38
N LEU A 589 -8.22 4.82 -20.96
CA LEU A 589 -8.56 5.01 -19.56
C LEU A 589 -9.11 3.74 -18.88
N ILE A 590 -10.06 3.04 -19.53
CA ILE A 590 -10.72 1.86 -18.94
C ILE A 590 -9.85 0.59 -19.06
N CYS A 591 -9.10 0.42 -20.15
CA CYS A 591 -8.36 -0.82 -20.41
C CYS A 591 -6.98 -0.87 -19.75
N ASN A 592 -6.41 0.28 -19.34
CA ASN A 592 -5.03 0.40 -18.86
C ASN A 592 -4.87 1.15 -17.51
N SER A 593 -5.95 1.48 -16.80
CA SER A 593 -5.85 2.14 -15.49
C SER A 593 -6.70 1.48 -14.40
N SER A 594 -6.21 1.55 -13.15
CA SER A 594 -6.97 1.16 -11.96
C SER A 594 -7.47 2.41 -11.25
N PHE A 595 -8.80 2.55 -11.15
CA PHE A 595 -9.39 3.68 -10.43
C PHE A 595 -9.13 3.53 -8.94
N ALA A 596 -8.36 4.47 -8.38
CA ALA A 596 -8.07 4.57 -6.95
C ALA A 596 -9.07 5.48 -6.20
N SER A 597 -10.20 5.83 -6.84
CA SER A 597 -11.24 6.68 -6.27
C SER A 597 -12.52 6.72 -7.12
N ASP A 598 -13.66 7.07 -6.52
CA ASP A 598 -14.96 7.17 -7.19
C ASP A 598 -14.91 8.02 -8.47
N THR A 599 -15.19 7.43 -9.62
CA THR A 599 -14.90 8.03 -10.93
C THR A 599 -16.17 8.30 -11.73
N VAL A 600 -16.21 9.44 -12.45
CA VAL A 600 -17.26 9.78 -13.43
C VAL A 600 -16.56 9.99 -14.77
N LEU A 601 -16.91 9.16 -15.74
CA LEU A 601 -16.41 9.26 -17.11
C LEU A 601 -17.49 9.92 -17.95
N ILE A 602 -17.22 11.16 -18.37
CA ILE A 602 -18.15 11.96 -19.18
C ILE A 602 -17.74 11.82 -20.64
N LEU A 603 -18.45 10.97 -21.37
CA LEU A 603 -18.23 10.76 -22.80
C LEU A 603 -18.82 11.92 -23.60
N SER A 604 -18.02 12.60 -24.43
CA SER A 604 -18.61 13.62 -25.29
C SER A 604 -19.48 13.01 -26.38
N THR A 605 -20.71 13.53 -26.53
CA THR A 605 -21.72 13.08 -27.51
C THR A 605 -21.47 13.60 -28.92
N ASN A 606 -20.39 14.35 -29.14
CA ASN A 606 -20.00 14.88 -30.45
C ASN A 606 -18.99 13.98 -31.21
N ILE A 607 -18.48 12.92 -30.57
CA ILE A 607 -17.57 11.93 -31.17
C ILE A 607 -18.09 10.51 -30.95
N THR A 608 -17.57 9.54 -31.72
CA THR A 608 -17.73 8.11 -31.42
C THR A 608 -16.51 7.63 -30.65
N HIS A 609 -16.72 7.04 -29.48
CA HIS A 609 -15.67 6.47 -28.65
C HIS A 609 -15.36 5.07 -29.16
N ILE A 610 -14.12 4.83 -29.57
CA ILE A 610 -13.66 3.58 -30.17
C ILE A 610 -12.89 2.78 -29.13
N ILE A 611 -13.24 1.49 -29.02
CA ILE A 611 -12.46 0.51 -28.25
C ILE A 611 -11.83 -0.46 -29.25
N GLY A 612 -10.50 -0.54 -29.26
CA GLY A 612 -9.68 -1.23 -30.25
C GLY A 612 -9.70 -2.76 -30.18
N ASN A 613 -8.53 -3.38 -29.97
CA ASN A 613 -8.34 -4.83 -30.12
C ASN A 613 -7.86 -5.47 -28.81
N VAL A 614 -8.69 -5.36 -27.77
CA VAL A 614 -8.41 -5.84 -26.41
C VAL A 614 -9.58 -6.71 -25.94
N SER A 615 -9.37 -8.03 -25.82
CA SER A 615 -10.44 -9.02 -25.58
C SER A 615 -11.43 -8.62 -24.47
N PHE A 616 -10.92 -8.19 -23.31
CA PHE A 616 -11.69 -7.56 -22.25
C PHE A 616 -10.92 -6.39 -21.64
N CYS A 617 -11.57 -5.25 -21.53
CA CYS A 617 -11.11 -4.14 -20.69
C CYS A 617 -11.72 -4.30 -19.29
N VAL A 618 -10.88 -4.57 -18.30
CA VAL A 618 -11.30 -4.98 -16.96
C VAL A 618 -11.01 -3.90 -15.94
N VAL A 619 -12.07 -3.42 -15.30
CA VAL A 619 -12.03 -2.47 -14.18
C VAL A 619 -12.37 -3.22 -12.90
N ASN A 620 -11.34 -3.61 -12.14
CA ASN A 620 -11.50 -4.01 -10.73
C ASN A 620 -11.20 -2.80 -9.84
N THR A 621 -12.18 -2.37 -9.04
CA THR A 621 -12.06 -1.17 -8.19
C THR A 621 -13.10 -1.20 -7.07
N THR A 622 -12.70 -1.00 -5.80
CA THR A 622 -13.59 -1.02 -4.61
C THR A 622 -14.46 0.24 -4.44
N TYR A 623 -14.62 1.02 -5.50
CA TYR A 623 -15.10 2.41 -5.49
C TYR A 623 -16.36 2.54 -6.36
N SER A 624 -17.01 3.70 -6.38
CA SER A 624 -18.10 3.95 -7.34
C SER A 624 -17.54 4.26 -8.74
N LEU A 625 -18.25 3.85 -9.80
CA LEU A 625 -17.94 4.23 -11.17
C LEU A 625 -19.22 4.65 -11.90
N THR A 626 -19.20 5.81 -12.52
CA THR A 626 -20.26 6.30 -13.39
C THR A 626 -19.71 6.52 -14.79
N LEU A 627 -20.42 6.05 -15.82
CA LEU A 627 -20.13 6.31 -17.23
C LEU A 627 -21.36 6.98 -17.85
N THR A 628 -21.22 8.22 -18.35
CA THR A 628 -22.37 8.99 -18.84
C THR A 628 -22.06 9.92 -20.01
N GLY A 629 -23.06 10.21 -20.85
CA GLY A 629 -22.94 11.19 -21.93
C GLY A 629 -22.97 12.64 -21.42
N ASP A 630 -22.17 13.52 -22.06
CA ASP A 630 -22.08 14.96 -21.76
C ASP A 630 -23.38 15.76 -22.00
N SER A 631 -24.32 15.20 -22.75
CA SER A 631 -25.60 15.81 -23.08
C SER A 631 -26.76 15.20 -22.31
N THR A 632 -27.78 16.01 -22.02
CA THR A 632 -29.10 15.57 -21.52
C THR A 632 -30.08 15.20 -22.63
N SER A 633 -29.75 15.44 -23.91
CA SER A 633 -30.61 15.18 -25.07
C SER A 633 -30.01 14.25 -26.13
N LYS A 634 -28.75 13.85 -25.96
CA LYS A 634 -28.06 12.84 -26.79
C LYS A 634 -27.43 11.78 -25.90
N GLN A 635 -27.45 10.54 -26.35
CA GLN A 635 -26.66 9.45 -25.77
C GLN A 635 -25.24 9.45 -26.38
N ALA A 636 -24.21 9.10 -25.60
CA ALA A 636 -22.85 9.00 -26.11
C ALA A 636 -22.60 7.67 -26.83
N ALA A 637 -22.01 7.72 -28.02
CA ALA A 637 -21.79 6.55 -28.87
C ALA A 637 -20.45 5.87 -28.58
N VAL A 638 -20.48 4.58 -28.26
CA VAL A 638 -19.32 3.69 -28.08
C VAL A 638 -19.38 2.61 -29.16
N LYS A 639 -18.24 2.30 -29.79
CA LYS A 639 -18.15 1.37 -30.91
C LYS A 639 -16.88 0.52 -30.85
N CYS A 640 -17.03 -0.79 -31.01
CA CYS A 640 -15.91 -1.71 -31.21
C CYS A 640 -15.81 -2.08 -32.71
N PRO A 641 -14.67 -1.88 -33.40
CA PRO A 641 -14.61 -1.89 -34.87
C PRO A 641 -14.12 -3.20 -35.50
N VAL A 642 -13.49 -4.10 -34.73
CA VAL A 642 -12.95 -5.39 -35.19
C VAL A 642 -13.81 -6.55 -34.69
N GLN A 643 -13.97 -7.61 -35.48
CA GLN A 643 -14.64 -8.84 -35.05
C GLN A 643 -13.61 -9.91 -34.68
N PRO A 644 -13.61 -10.49 -33.46
CA PRO A 644 -14.25 -10.04 -32.22
C PRO A 644 -13.26 -9.24 -31.34
N SER A 645 -13.59 -8.00 -31.01
CA SER A 645 -12.64 -7.03 -30.42
C SER A 645 -12.62 -7.03 -28.89
N SER A 646 -13.69 -6.53 -28.27
CA SER A 646 -13.65 -6.07 -26.87
C SER A 646 -14.98 -6.16 -26.14
N GLY A 647 -14.92 -6.63 -24.89
CA GLY A 647 -15.96 -6.45 -23.87
C GLY A 647 -15.48 -5.57 -22.71
N LEU A 648 -16.40 -5.17 -21.84
CA LEU A 648 -16.13 -4.43 -20.60
C LEU A 648 -16.47 -5.31 -19.39
N ALA A 649 -15.56 -5.40 -18.42
CA ALA A 649 -15.82 -6.06 -17.13
C ALA A 649 -15.65 -5.07 -15.97
N PHE A 650 -16.58 -5.09 -15.02
CA PHE A 650 -16.66 -4.20 -13.86
C PHE A 650 -16.77 -5.06 -12.60
N ASP A 651 -15.66 -5.23 -11.89
CA ASP A 651 -15.48 -6.22 -10.81
C ASP A 651 -15.26 -5.51 -9.46
N ASN A 652 -15.88 -6.01 -8.39
CA ASN A 652 -15.75 -5.51 -7.01
C ASN A 652 -16.20 -4.03 -6.80
N ILE A 653 -17.00 -3.48 -7.72
CA ILE A 653 -17.42 -2.07 -7.74
C ILE A 653 -18.45 -1.78 -6.63
N HIS A 654 -18.33 -0.62 -5.97
CA HIS A 654 -19.30 -0.23 -4.95
C HIS A 654 -20.65 0.13 -5.60
N ASN A 655 -20.69 1.23 -6.35
CA ASN A 655 -21.87 1.65 -7.11
C ASN A 655 -21.47 1.84 -8.59
N LEU A 656 -22.00 1.02 -9.50
CA LEU A 656 -21.85 1.21 -10.95
C LEU A 656 -23.06 1.97 -11.51
N THR A 657 -22.83 3.05 -12.25
CA THR A 657 -23.88 3.81 -12.95
C THR A 657 -23.57 3.93 -14.45
N LEU A 658 -24.46 3.48 -15.32
CA LEU A 658 -24.36 3.63 -16.77
C LEU A 658 -25.54 4.47 -17.26
N ASN A 659 -25.30 5.68 -17.78
CA ASN A 659 -26.39 6.65 -18.03
C ASN A 659 -26.26 7.41 -19.37
N ARG A 660 -27.26 7.33 -20.26
CA ARG A 660 -27.29 7.94 -21.62
C ARG A 660 -26.15 7.48 -22.53
N LEU A 661 -26.11 6.17 -22.83
CA LEU A 661 -25.07 5.53 -23.67
C LEU A 661 -25.68 4.74 -24.84
N VAL A 662 -24.98 4.69 -25.97
CA VAL A 662 -25.22 3.71 -27.06
C VAL A 662 -23.96 2.90 -27.28
N VAL A 663 -24.02 1.57 -27.16
CA VAL A 663 -22.87 0.68 -27.40
C VAL A 663 -23.13 -0.21 -28.61
N THR A 664 -22.16 -0.28 -29.54
CA THR A 664 -22.31 -0.95 -30.83
C THR A 664 -21.11 -1.83 -31.21
N GLY A 665 -21.35 -3.03 -31.75
CA GLY A 665 -20.28 -3.89 -32.30
C GLY A 665 -19.42 -4.63 -31.27
N CYS A 666 -19.71 -4.51 -29.98
CA CYS A 666 -18.86 -4.99 -28.89
C CYS A 666 -19.24 -6.40 -28.37
N GLY A 667 -18.29 -7.06 -27.71
CA GLY A 667 -18.42 -8.39 -27.10
C GLY A 667 -17.06 -9.08 -27.01
N GLY A 668 -16.61 -9.38 -25.78
CA GLY A 668 -15.31 -9.99 -25.48
C GLY A 668 -15.41 -11.47 -25.11
N TYR A 669 -14.38 -12.27 -25.40
CA TYR A 669 -14.32 -13.68 -25.01
C TYR A 669 -14.17 -13.86 -23.49
N LEU A 670 -15.09 -14.56 -22.82
CA LEU A 670 -15.01 -14.81 -21.37
C LEU A 670 -13.78 -15.63 -20.97
N ARG A 671 -13.27 -16.48 -21.88
CA ARG A 671 -12.05 -17.27 -21.67
C ARG A 671 -10.78 -16.41 -21.54
N ASP A 672 -10.81 -15.18 -22.08
CA ASP A 672 -9.65 -14.27 -22.16
C ASP A 672 -9.63 -13.26 -20.98
N LEU A 673 -10.43 -13.52 -19.93
CA LEU A 673 -10.49 -12.72 -18.70
C LEU A 673 -9.24 -12.93 -17.82
N PRO A 674 -8.80 -11.89 -17.06
CA PRO A 674 -7.74 -12.03 -16.06
C PRO A 674 -8.13 -13.00 -14.94
N SER A 675 -7.15 -13.78 -14.45
CA SER A 675 -7.39 -14.80 -13.42
C SER A 675 -8.01 -14.24 -12.13
N SER A 676 -7.76 -12.97 -11.77
CA SER A 676 -8.36 -12.31 -10.62
C SER A 676 -9.89 -12.23 -10.68
N VAL A 677 -10.47 -12.05 -11.88
CA VAL A 677 -11.93 -12.01 -12.09
C VAL A 677 -12.51 -13.44 -12.09
N ILE A 678 -11.74 -14.40 -12.61
CA ILE A 678 -12.11 -15.83 -12.59
C ILE A 678 -12.10 -16.35 -11.14
N GLU A 679 -11.16 -15.88 -10.31
CA GLU A 679 -11.10 -16.15 -8.87
C GLU A 679 -12.24 -15.44 -8.10
N SER A 680 -12.62 -14.20 -8.46
CA SER A 680 -13.71 -13.47 -7.81
C SER A 680 -15.09 -14.10 -8.07
N ILE A 681 -15.31 -14.69 -9.24
CA ILE A 681 -16.60 -15.28 -9.64
C ILE A 681 -16.86 -16.69 -9.06
N ASN A 682 -15.88 -17.30 -8.37
CA ASN A 682 -15.87 -18.70 -7.93
C ASN A 682 -15.74 -19.68 -9.13
N SER A 683 -14.75 -20.58 -9.07
CA SER A 683 -14.36 -21.52 -10.16
C SER A 683 -15.38 -22.63 -10.48
N SER A 684 -16.62 -22.48 -10.01
CA SER A 684 -17.76 -23.36 -10.26
C SER A 684 -18.83 -22.74 -11.20
N VAL A 685 -18.50 -21.59 -11.82
CA VAL A 685 -19.28 -20.95 -12.91
C VAL A 685 -18.70 -21.35 -14.27
N TYR A 686 -19.18 -22.46 -14.82
CA TYR A 686 -18.63 -23.10 -16.02
C TYR A 686 -18.68 -22.23 -17.30
N LEU A 687 -19.55 -21.21 -17.33
CA LEU A 687 -19.73 -20.26 -18.44
C LEU A 687 -18.42 -19.56 -18.86
N ILE A 688 -17.52 -19.32 -17.90
CA ILE A 688 -16.26 -18.58 -18.10
C ILE A 688 -15.21 -19.43 -18.83
N HIS A 689 -15.26 -20.75 -18.70
CA HIS A 689 -14.25 -21.65 -19.28
C HIS A 689 -14.57 -22.11 -20.72
N HIS A 690 -15.70 -21.71 -21.29
CA HIS A 690 -16.04 -22.05 -22.68
C HIS A 690 -15.37 -21.12 -23.70
N HIS A 691 -14.59 -21.70 -24.62
CA HIS A 691 -13.78 -20.97 -25.60
C HIS A 691 -14.56 -20.07 -26.61
N SER A 692 -15.90 -20.16 -26.65
CA SER A 692 -16.79 -19.36 -27.52
C SER A 692 -17.88 -18.59 -26.77
N ALA A 693 -17.84 -18.55 -25.43
CA ALA A 693 -18.72 -17.68 -24.65
C ALA A 693 -18.17 -16.24 -24.67
N ALA A 694 -19.06 -15.26 -24.85
CA ALA A 694 -18.71 -13.85 -24.88
C ALA A 694 -19.70 -12.97 -24.10
N ALA A 695 -19.26 -11.80 -23.67
CA ALA A 695 -20.14 -10.77 -23.11
C ALA A 695 -19.65 -9.35 -23.44
N LEU A 696 -20.59 -8.41 -23.51
CA LEU A 696 -20.32 -6.97 -23.69
C LEU A 696 -20.16 -6.27 -22.33
N LEU A 697 -21.05 -6.53 -21.37
CA LEU A 697 -20.90 -6.14 -19.97
C LEU A 697 -20.77 -7.39 -19.08
N LEU A 698 -19.74 -7.47 -18.24
CA LEU A 698 -19.58 -8.47 -17.18
C LEU A 698 -19.53 -7.78 -15.82
N LEU A 699 -20.51 -8.07 -14.95
CA LEU A 699 -20.77 -7.32 -13.70
C LEU A 699 -20.74 -8.24 -12.44
N PRO A 700 -19.56 -8.74 -12.01
CA PRO A 700 -19.41 -9.51 -10.77
C PRO A 700 -19.18 -8.65 -9.53
N GLN A 701 -19.72 -9.09 -8.38
CA GLN A 701 -19.48 -8.52 -7.06
C GLN A 701 -19.79 -7.01 -6.92
N ILE A 702 -20.76 -6.48 -7.67
CA ILE A 702 -21.17 -5.06 -7.56
C ILE A 702 -22.26 -4.90 -6.50
N LYS A 703 -22.11 -3.95 -5.57
CA LYS A 703 -23.11 -3.74 -4.51
C LYS A 703 -24.36 -3.02 -5.01
N ALA A 704 -24.21 -1.99 -5.83
CA ALA A 704 -25.33 -1.26 -6.44
C ALA A 704 -25.09 -1.05 -7.94
N ILE A 705 -26.08 -1.36 -8.78
CA ILE A 705 -26.04 -1.10 -10.23
C ILE A 705 -27.19 -0.17 -10.60
N VAL A 706 -26.91 0.87 -11.38
CA VAL A 706 -27.89 1.81 -11.95
C VAL A 706 -27.67 1.88 -13.46
N ILE A 707 -28.67 1.49 -14.24
CA ILE A 707 -28.65 1.61 -15.71
C ILE A 707 -29.82 2.49 -16.13
N GLU A 708 -29.54 3.60 -16.80
CA GLU A 708 -30.54 4.56 -17.25
C GLU A 708 -30.30 4.98 -18.71
N GLU A 709 -31.29 4.79 -19.59
CA GLU A 709 -31.22 5.22 -21.00
C GLU A 709 -29.97 4.69 -21.73
N VAL A 710 -29.76 3.38 -21.65
CA VAL A 710 -28.64 2.68 -22.32
C VAL A 710 -29.17 1.82 -23.45
N ASN A 711 -28.61 1.98 -24.65
CA ASN A 711 -28.95 1.19 -25.83
C ASN A 711 -27.75 0.32 -26.23
N ILE A 712 -27.92 -1.00 -26.29
CA ILE A 712 -26.92 -1.96 -26.73
C ILE A 712 -27.40 -2.59 -28.03
N THR A 713 -26.67 -2.43 -29.14
CA THR A 713 -27.03 -3.05 -30.43
C THR A 713 -25.87 -3.66 -31.19
N SER A 714 -26.13 -4.65 -32.05
CA SER A 714 -25.08 -5.34 -32.82
C SER A 714 -23.97 -5.92 -31.94
N TYR A 715 -24.34 -6.64 -30.88
CA TYR A 715 -23.41 -7.20 -29.88
C TYR A 715 -23.10 -8.69 -30.10
N TYR A 716 -22.01 -9.18 -29.50
CA TYR A 716 -21.58 -10.59 -29.57
C TYR A 716 -21.63 -11.26 -28.19
N GLY A 717 -22.19 -12.47 -28.12
CA GLY A 717 -22.47 -13.14 -26.84
C GLY A 717 -23.56 -12.42 -26.04
N PHE A 718 -23.49 -12.45 -24.71
CA PHE A 718 -24.44 -11.72 -23.84
C PHE A 718 -24.24 -10.21 -23.91
N ALA A 719 -25.33 -9.44 -23.96
CA ALA A 719 -25.28 -7.98 -23.82
C ALA A 719 -24.87 -7.57 -22.40
N MET A 720 -25.34 -8.31 -21.39
CA MET A 720 -24.93 -8.14 -20.00
C MET A 720 -24.99 -9.47 -19.23
N LEU A 721 -23.95 -9.74 -18.44
CA LEU A 721 -23.82 -10.88 -17.55
C LEU A 721 -23.54 -10.35 -16.13
N ALA A 722 -24.56 -10.36 -15.27
CA ALA A 722 -24.47 -9.87 -13.89
C ALA A 722 -24.46 -11.03 -12.89
N ILE A 723 -23.57 -10.96 -11.88
CA ILE A 723 -23.35 -12.05 -10.92
C ILE A 723 -23.41 -11.51 -9.49
N ASN A 724 -24.37 -12.03 -8.72
CA ASN A 724 -24.74 -11.55 -7.38
C ASN A 724 -25.02 -10.03 -7.29
N PRO A 725 -25.88 -9.44 -8.15
CA PRO A 725 -26.28 -8.03 -8.03
C PRO A 725 -27.07 -7.79 -6.73
N LEU A 726 -26.48 -7.06 -5.77
CA LEU A 726 -27.07 -6.88 -4.43
C LEU A 726 -28.22 -5.85 -4.41
N ASP A 727 -28.04 -4.69 -5.03
CA ASP A 727 -29.10 -3.75 -5.37
C ASP A 727 -28.93 -3.37 -6.85
N THR A 728 -30.02 -3.28 -7.61
CA THR A 728 -29.95 -3.02 -9.06
C THR A 728 -31.21 -2.37 -9.58
N THR A 729 -31.04 -1.25 -10.26
CA THR A 729 -32.11 -0.53 -10.97
C THR A 729 -31.76 -0.41 -12.44
N ILE A 730 -32.63 -0.90 -13.31
CA ILE A 730 -32.46 -0.87 -14.76
C ILE A 730 -33.70 -0.20 -15.36
N ASN A 731 -33.53 0.99 -15.94
CA ASN A 731 -34.60 1.85 -16.42
C ASN A 731 -34.33 2.25 -17.87
N LYS A 732 -35.24 1.91 -18.80
CA LYS A 732 -35.08 2.18 -20.24
C LYS A 732 -33.78 1.59 -20.84
N LEU A 733 -33.42 0.35 -20.47
CA LEU A 733 -32.38 -0.40 -21.17
C LEU A 733 -32.97 -0.96 -22.47
N ALA A 734 -32.32 -0.72 -23.60
CA ALA A 734 -32.66 -1.36 -24.88
C ALA A 734 -31.55 -2.32 -25.30
N VAL A 735 -31.90 -3.58 -25.59
CA VAL A 735 -30.97 -4.63 -26.07
C VAL A 735 -31.54 -5.21 -27.37
N ALA A 736 -30.82 -5.04 -28.48
CA ALA A 736 -31.31 -5.48 -29.79
C ALA A 736 -30.24 -5.96 -30.76
N ILE A 737 -30.58 -6.88 -31.67
CA ILE A 737 -29.74 -7.36 -32.78
C ILE A 737 -28.40 -7.94 -32.27
N SER A 738 -28.40 -9.22 -31.87
CA SER A 738 -27.16 -9.97 -31.58
C SER A 738 -26.59 -10.65 -32.83
N HIS A 739 -25.26 -10.66 -32.96
CA HIS A 739 -24.54 -11.25 -34.10
C HIS A 739 -24.02 -12.68 -33.83
N VAL A 740 -24.91 -13.59 -33.46
CA VAL A 740 -24.55 -15.00 -33.15
C VAL A 740 -24.44 -15.89 -34.41
N GLY A 741 -25.09 -15.50 -35.51
CA GLY A 741 -25.50 -16.38 -36.61
C GLY A 741 -24.46 -16.98 -37.58
N ARG A 742 -23.13 -16.90 -37.35
CA ARG A 742 -22.11 -17.53 -38.23
C ARG A 742 -20.88 -18.16 -37.59
N THR A 743 -20.61 -17.96 -36.30
CA THR A 743 -19.29 -18.28 -35.70
C THR A 743 -19.32 -19.01 -34.34
N GLY A 744 -20.47 -19.56 -33.95
CA GLY A 744 -20.55 -20.51 -32.82
C GLY A 744 -20.47 -19.90 -31.43
N TRP A 745 -20.89 -18.63 -31.28
CA TRP A 745 -20.95 -17.94 -30.00
C TRP A 745 -22.01 -18.54 -29.08
N LEU A 746 -21.75 -18.50 -27.77
CA LEU A 746 -22.71 -18.88 -26.73
C LEU A 746 -23.30 -17.62 -26.07
N GLY A 747 -24.63 -17.57 -25.98
CA GLY A 747 -25.37 -16.54 -25.26
C GLY A 747 -25.86 -15.37 -26.13
N SER A 748 -27.02 -14.83 -25.74
CA SER A 748 -27.46 -13.48 -26.11
C SER A 748 -28.39 -12.90 -25.04
N GLY A 749 -28.71 -11.61 -25.11
CA GLY A 749 -29.60 -10.94 -24.16
C GLY A 749 -28.89 -10.63 -22.83
N VAL A 750 -29.67 -10.55 -21.76
CA VAL A 750 -29.20 -10.29 -20.38
C VAL A 750 -29.26 -11.58 -19.56
N PHE A 751 -28.18 -11.90 -18.84
CA PHE A 751 -28.11 -13.05 -17.94
C PHE A 751 -27.79 -12.58 -16.52
N MET A 752 -28.63 -12.95 -15.56
CA MET A 752 -28.47 -12.64 -14.13
C MET A 752 -28.27 -13.95 -13.36
N LEU A 753 -27.16 -14.05 -12.62
CA LEU A 753 -26.76 -15.24 -11.88
C LEU A 753 -26.66 -14.94 -10.38
N PHE A 754 -27.38 -15.70 -9.56
CA PHE A 754 -27.29 -15.66 -8.11
C PHE A 754 -26.72 -17.00 -7.60
N ILE A 755 -25.60 -16.96 -6.88
CA ILE A 755 -24.78 -18.12 -6.47
C ILE A 755 -24.12 -17.88 -5.11
N ASP A 756 -23.87 -18.95 -4.36
CA ASP A 756 -23.03 -18.88 -3.16
C ASP A 756 -21.54 -18.72 -3.54
N ILE A 757 -20.92 -17.67 -3.02
CA ILE A 757 -19.49 -17.35 -3.20
C ILE A 757 -18.87 -17.26 -1.80
N LYS A 758 -17.57 -17.56 -1.65
CA LYS A 758 -16.89 -17.42 -0.35
C LYS A 758 -17.02 -15.98 0.16
N GLY A 759 -17.81 -15.82 1.23
CA GLY A 759 -18.13 -14.51 1.83
C GLY A 759 -19.56 -14.02 1.60
N SER A 760 -20.42 -14.70 0.83
CA SER A 760 -21.78 -14.26 0.49
C SER A 760 -22.82 -14.33 1.63
N GLN A 761 -22.41 -14.30 2.90
CA GLN A 761 -23.35 -14.26 4.03
C GLN A 761 -23.87 -12.84 4.24
N SER A 762 -24.93 -12.49 3.51
CA SER A 762 -25.70 -11.25 3.70
C SER A 762 -26.97 -11.53 4.50
N SER A 763 -27.25 -10.69 5.51
CA SER A 763 -28.56 -10.63 6.17
C SER A 763 -29.59 -9.79 5.41
N VAL A 764 -29.16 -9.10 4.34
CA VAL A 764 -29.99 -8.24 3.49
C VAL A 764 -30.35 -9.01 2.21
N PRO A 765 -31.64 -9.07 1.80
CA PRO A 765 -32.03 -9.69 0.54
C PRO A 765 -31.50 -8.88 -0.65
N PHE A 766 -31.08 -9.60 -1.69
CA PHE A 766 -30.61 -9.02 -2.93
C PHE A 766 -31.84 -8.53 -3.72
N HIS A 767 -31.78 -7.33 -4.30
CA HIS A 767 -32.88 -6.76 -5.07
C HIS A 767 -32.44 -6.34 -6.47
N THR A 768 -33.34 -6.49 -7.43
CA THR A 768 -33.15 -6.05 -8.81
C THR A 768 -34.51 -5.63 -9.37
N SER A 769 -34.58 -4.46 -10.01
CA SER A 769 -35.80 -3.96 -10.64
C SER A 769 -35.53 -3.48 -12.07
N ILE A 770 -36.23 -4.07 -13.03
CA ILE A 770 -36.15 -3.79 -14.46
C ILE A 770 -37.44 -3.09 -14.89
N HIS A 771 -37.30 -1.86 -15.38
CA HIS A 771 -38.38 -0.96 -15.73
C HIS A 771 -38.26 -0.47 -17.17
N LYS A 772 -39.39 -0.47 -17.90
CA LYS A 772 -39.53 0.20 -19.21
C LYS A 772 -38.45 -0.19 -20.24
N SER A 773 -37.93 -1.41 -20.13
CA SER A 773 -36.79 -1.90 -20.93
C SER A 773 -37.28 -2.68 -22.14
N VAL A 774 -36.48 -2.72 -23.21
CA VAL A 774 -36.87 -3.28 -24.51
C VAL A 774 -35.84 -4.29 -24.97
N PHE A 775 -36.29 -5.51 -25.28
CA PHE A 775 -35.47 -6.59 -25.80
C PHE A 775 -36.03 -6.99 -27.16
N HIS A 776 -35.31 -6.65 -28.23
CA HIS A 776 -35.86 -6.72 -29.59
C HIS A 776 -34.93 -7.39 -30.61
N SER A 777 -35.42 -8.38 -31.36
CA SER A 777 -34.65 -9.05 -32.43
C SER A 777 -33.30 -9.60 -31.96
N ASN A 778 -33.26 -10.19 -30.76
CA ASN A 778 -32.08 -10.88 -30.24
C ASN A 778 -32.13 -12.36 -30.65
N TYR A 779 -31.05 -12.84 -31.27
CA TYR A 779 -30.91 -14.20 -31.79
C TYR A 779 -29.81 -14.96 -31.04
N ASP A 780 -30.12 -16.18 -30.60
CA ASP A 780 -29.14 -17.16 -30.09
C ASP A 780 -29.11 -18.36 -31.05
N TYR A 781 -27.97 -18.62 -31.70
CA TYR A 781 -27.75 -19.67 -32.72
C TYR A 781 -26.74 -20.73 -32.23
N THR A 782 -27.09 -21.49 -31.19
CA THR A 782 -26.26 -22.63 -30.76
C THR A 782 -26.56 -23.90 -31.57
N GLN A 783 -25.57 -24.36 -32.35
CA GLN A 783 -25.70 -25.58 -33.15
C GLN A 783 -25.50 -26.84 -32.29
N PHE A 784 -26.45 -27.77 -32.39
CA PHE A 784 -26.44 -29.10 -31.73
C PHE A 784 -26.40 -29.13 -30.19
N TYR A 785 -27.56 -28.89 -29.58
CA TYR A 785 -27.93 -29.60 -28.34
C TYR A 785 -28.81 -30.82 -28.69
N PRO A 786 -28.50 -32.03 -28.18
CA PRO A 786 -29.35 -33.20 -28.38
C PRO A 786 -30.61 -33.15 -27.50
N CYS A 787 -31.73 -33.65 -28.00
CA CYS A 787 -32.90 -33.94 -27.16
C CYS A 787 -32.68 -35.23 -26.37
N THR A 788 -31.91 -35.13 -25.29
CA THR A 788 -31.88 -36.14 -24.23
C THR A 788 -32.57 -35.54 -23.01
N SER A 789 -33.80 -35.98 -22.76
CA SER A 789 -34.19 -36.86 -21.63
C SER A 789 -33.59 -36.65 -20.20
N ASP A 790 -32.46 -35.97 -20.09
CA ASP A 790 -31.37 -36.23 -19.16
C ASP A 790 -30.85 -34.91 -18.54
N PHE A 791 -31.77 -34.02 -18.16
CA PHE A 791 -31.43 -32.77 -17.48
C PHE A 791 -30.86 -32.98 -16.04
N LYS A 792 -30.69 -34.22 -15.56
CA LYS A 792 -30.19 -34.55 -14.21
C LYS A 792 -28.69 -34.31 -13.99
N ASP A 793 -27.84 -34.53 -14.99
CA ASP A 793 -26.37 -34.39 -14.85
C ASP A 793 -25.78 -33.29 -15.76
N GLU A 794 -26.37 -33.00 -16.92
CA GLU A 794 -25.84 -31.99 -17.85
C GLU A 794 -25.84 -30.56 -17.26
N ILE A 795 -26.86 -30.20 -16.45
CA ILE A 795 -26.97 -28.85 -15.84
C ILE A 795 -25.83 -28.55 -14.85
N LYS A 796 -25.18 -29.59 -14.34
CA LYS A 796 -23.98 -29.46 -13.48
C LYS A 796 -22.83 -28.72 -14.16
N TYR A 797 -22.84 -28.64 -15.49
CA TYR A 797 -21.83 -27.96 -16.30
C TYR A 797 -22.40 -27.06 -17.40
N LYS A 798 -23.47 -27.44 -18.12
CA LYS A 798 -24.05 -26.64 -19.21
C LYS A 798 -25.23 -25.79 -18.69
N MET A 799 -25.07 -24.46 -18.65
CA MET A 799 -26.19 -23.56 -18.35
C MET A 799 -27.05 -23.29 -19.59
N ILE A 800 -28.37 -23.26 -19.37
CA ILE A 800 -29.40 -22.87 -20.33
C ILE A 800 -29.74 -21.37 -20.18
N TYR A 801 -30.17 -20.74 -21.28
CA TYR A 801 -30.52 -19.32 -21.34
C TYR A 801 -31.60 -19.04 -22.40
N ALA A 802 -32.30 -17.92 -22.25
CA ALA A 802 -33.16 -17.32 -23.27
C ALA A 802 -32.41 -16.26 -24.09
N ALA A 803 -32.92 -15.89 -25.27
CA ALA A 803 -32.28 -14.90 -26.13
C ALA A 803 -32.48 -13.42 -25.68
N ALA A 804 -33.42 -13.13 -24.75
CA ALA A 804 -33.62 -11.77 -24.23
C ALA A 804 -33.23 -11.59 -22.76
N LEU A 805 -33.79 -12.38 -21.83
CA LEU A 805 -33.51 -12.27 -20.39
C LEU A 805 -33.49 -13.64 -19.72
N THR A 806 -32.43 -13.94 -18.97
CA THR A 806 -32.33 -15.12 -18.11
C THR A 806 -32.06 -14.70 -16.67
N VAL A 807 -32.78 -15.29 -15.72
CA VAL A 807 -32.51 -15.17 -14.27
C VAL A 807 -32.26 -16.56 -13.71
N TYR A 808 -31.13 -16.75 -13.04
CA TYR A 808 -30.65 -18.06 -12.59
C TYR A 808 -30.30 -18.02 -11.11
N TYR A 809 -31.10 -18.67 -10.27
CA TYR A 809 -30.93 -18.78 -8.83
C TYR A 809 -30.29 -20.13 -8.47
N ARG A 810 -29.16 -20.08 -7.76
CA ARG A 810 -28.38 -21.25 -7.28
C ARG A 810 -27.79 -21.02 -5.88
N GLN A 811 -28.09 -19.89 -5.25
CA GLN A 811 -27.73 -19.54 -3.88
C GLN A 811 -28.59 -20.28 -2.84
N ALA A 812 -27.97 -20.69 -1.74
CA ALA A 812 -28.62 -21.17 -0.53
C ALA A 812 -28.41 -20.22 0.66
N SER A 813 -27.46 -19.27 0.58
CA SER A 813 -27.08 -18.40 1.70
C SER A 813 -27.83 -17.06 1.79
N PHE A 814 -28.60 -16.67 0.77
CA PHE A 814 -29.36 -15.40 0.74
C PHE A 814 -30.64 -15.48 -0.11
N ILE A 815 -31.56 -14.52 0.10
CA ILE A 815 -32.77 -14.31 -0.72
C ILE A 815 -32.45 -13.32 -1.84
N ALA A 816 -32.98 -13.53 -3.05
CA ALA A 816 -32.79 -12.63 -4.19
C ALA A 816 -34.11 -12.37 -4.97
N ASN A 817 -34.52 -11.11 -5.06
CA ASN A 817 -35.83 -10.71 -5.59
C ASN A 817 -35.70 -9.82 -6.84
N VAL A 818 -36.19 -10.31 -7.98
CA VAL A 818 -36.10 -9.66 -9.30
C VAL A 818 -37.48 -9.22 -9.77
N ASN A 819 -37.70 -7.92 -9.95
CA ASN A 819 -38.96 -7.36 -10.45
C ASN A 819 -38.81 -6.87 -11.90
N VAL A 820 -39.71 -7.28 -12.79
CA VAL A 820 -39.75 -6.83 -14.20
C VAL A 820 -41.08 -6.17 -14.48
N VAL A 821 -41.07 -4.89 -14.85
CA VAL A 821 -42.28 -4.06 -14.96
C VAL A 821 -42.25 -3.19 -16.21
N HIS A 822 -43.38 -3.09 -16.92
CA HIS A 822 -43.55 -2.23 -18.11
C HIS A 822 -42.52 -2.48 -19.24
N SER A 823 -41.93 -3.68 -19.33
CA SER A 823 -40.90 -4.00 -20.32
C SER A 823 -41.49 -4.68 -21.57
N ASN A 824 -40.76 -4.72 -22.68
CA ASN A 824 -41.18 -5.27 -23.96
C ASN A 824 -40.15 -6.29 -24.47
N PHE A 825 -40.60 -7.50 -24.75
CA PHE A 825 -39.82 -8.58 -25.34
C PHE A 825 -40.43 -8.94 -26.70
N SER A 826 -39.77 -8.60 -27.81
CA SER A 826 -40.32 -8.90 -29.14
C SER A 826 -39.31 -9.35 -30.19
N HIS A 827 -39.75 -10.19 -31.13
CA HIS A 827 -38.93 -10.69 -32.25
C HIS A 827 -37.67 -11.48 -31.81
N ASN A 828 -37.55 -11.87 -30.54
CA ASN A 828 -36.39 -12.60 -30.03
C ASN A 828 -36.48 -14.08 -30.38
N CYS A 829 -35.35 -14.72 -30.69
CA CYS A 829 -35.30 -16.05 -31.29
C CYS A 829 -34.16 -16.86 -30.66
N GLY A 830 -34.49 -17.80 -29.76
CA GLY A 830 -33.50 -18.56 -28.98
C GLY A 830 -33.55 -20.07 -29.19
N VAL A 831 -32.48 -20.79 -28.82
CA VAL A 831 -32.47 -22.26 -29.00
C VAL A 831 -33.36 -22.96 -27.98
N PHE A 832 -33.30 -22.54 -26.71
CA PHE A 832 -34.16 -23.07 -25.66
C PHE A 832 -35.39 -22.20 -25.42
N VAL A 833 -35.19 -20.88 -25.26
CA VAL A 833 -36.26 -19.94 -24.94
C VAL A 833 -36.10 -18.63 -25.72
N GLY A 834 -37.19 -18.11 -26.29
CA GLY A 834 -37.17 -16.87 -27.08
C GLY A 834 -36.93 -15.63 -26.23
N ALA A 835 -37.84 -15.32 -25.29
CA ALA A 835 -37.75 -14.12 -24.45
C ALA A 835 -37.18 -14.38 -23.03
N VAL A 836 -37.97 -14.91 -22.09
CA VAL A 836 -37.59 -14.94 -20.66
C VAL A 836 -37.46 -16.36 -20.10
N LEU A 837 -36.31 -16.69 -19.50
CA LEU A 837 -36.09 -17.94 -18.76
C LEU A 837 -35.77 -17.66 -17.28
N LEU A 838 -36.46 -18.34 -16.38
CA LEU A 838 -36.26 -18.28 -14.93
C LEU A 838 -35.85 -19.66 -14.42
N VAL A 839 -34.72 -19.76 -13.70
CA VAL A 839 -34.16 -21.03 -13.22
C VAL A 839 -33.93 -20.98 -11.71
N HIS A 840 -34.31 -22.03 -10.98
CA HIS A 840 -33.92 -22.29 -9.60
C HIS A 840 -33.24 -23.67 -9.53
N TYR A 841 -32.02 -23.72 -9.01
CA TYR A 841 -31.18 -24.92 -8.98
C TYR A 841 -30.50 -25.07 -7.61
N ASN A 842 -30.97 -26.01 -6.78
CA ASN A 842 -30.56 -26.21 -5.38
C ASN A 842 -30.64 -24.93 -4.52
N SER A 843 -31.58 -24.03 -4.82
CA SER A 843 -31.76 -22.79 -4.07
C SER A 843 -32.78 -23.01 -2.94
N PHE A 844 -32.28 -23.02 -1.70
CA PHE A 844 -33.08 -23.31 -0.50
C PHE A 844 -33.68 -22.06 0.17
N THR A 845 -33.84 -20.96 -0.58
CA THR A 845 -34.33 -19.67 -0.07
C THR A 845 -35.53 -19.15 -0.85
N TYR A 846 -36.38 -18.35 -0.20
CA TYR A 846 -37.61 -17.74 -0.74
C TYR A 846 -37.32 -16.58 -1.73
N SER A 847 -36.48 -16.84 -2.73
CA SER A 847 -36.10 -15.92 -3.80
C SER A 847 -37.19 -15.85 -4.86
N GLN A 848 -37.57 -14.64 -5.30
CA GLN A 848 -38.75 -14.43 -6.16
C GLN A 848 -38.45 -13.59 -7.40
N THR A 849 -38.85 -14.05 -8.58
CA THR A 849 -39.05 -13.17 -9.74
C THR A 849 -40.51 -12.74 -9.83
N THR A 850 -40.78 -11.45 -9.98
CA THR A 850 -42.09 -10.93 -10.40
C THR A 850 -42.01 -10.34 -11.80
N ILE A 851 -43.01 -10.60 -12.65
CA ILE A 851 -43.16 -9.98 -13.97
C ILE A 851 -44.57 -9.41 -14.06
N SER A 852 -44.71 -8.11 -14.33
CA SER A 852 -46.03 -7.47 -14.47
C SER A 852 -46.03 -6.36 -15.52
N HIS A 853 -47.21 -6.05 -16.06
CA HIS A 853 -47.44 -4.97 -17.03
C HIS A 853 -46.49 -5.00 -18.25
N SER A 854 -45.90 -6.16 -18.56
CA SER A 854 -44.85 -6.33 -19.57
C SER A 854 -45.41 -7.09 -20.77
N SER A 855 -44.87 -6.81 -21.95
CA SER A 855 -45.39 -7.25 -23.25
C SER A 855 -44.45 -8.24 -23.93
N PHE A 856 -45.05 -9.22 -24.61
CA PHE A 856 -44.38 -10.30 -25.31
C PHE A 856 -45.01 -10.42 -26.71
N TYR A 857 -44.21 -10.39 -27.78
CA TYR A 857 -44.72 -10.29 -29.15
C TYR A 857 -43.77 -10.91 -30.19
N GLU A 858 -44.23 -11.89 -30.97
CA GLU A 858 -43.42 -12.59 -31.99
C GLU A 858 -42.07 -13.10 -31.46
N ASN A 859 -42.01 -13.69 -30.26
CA ASN A 859 -40.80 -14.41 -29.83
C ASN A 859 -40.87 -15.87 -30.30
N PHE A 860 -39.70 -16.44 -30.64
CA PHE A 860 -39.55 -17.75 -31.24
C PHE A 860 -38.54 -18.60 -30.47
N ALA A 861 -38.74 -19.91 -30.47
CA ALA A 861 -37.77 -20.89 -29.98
C ALA A 861 -37.53 -21.96 -31.05
N TYR A 862 -36.28 -22.32 -31.33
CA TYR A 862 -35.94 -23.19 -32.46
C TYR A 862 -34.69 -24.04 -32.18
N GLY A 863 -34.83 -25.35 -32.40
CA GLY A 863 -33.79 -26.32 -32.08
C GLY A 863 -34.43 -27.69 -31.94
N ASN A 864 -33.70 -28.65 -31.38
CA ASN A 864 -34.26 -29.97 -31.11
C ASN A 864 -35.28 -29.89 -29.95
N CYS A 865 -34.91 -29.23 -28.84
CA CYS A 865 -35.70 -29.17 -27.60
C CYS A 865 -35.95 -27.71 -27.16
N PRO A 866 -36.87 -26.97 -27.82
CA PRO A 866 -37.37 -25.70 -27.30
C PRO A 866 -38.20 -25.92 -26.02
N ILE A 867 -38.06 -25.02 -25.05
CA ILE A 867 -38.73 -25.06 -23.74
C ILE A 867 -39.93 -24.09 -23.70
N GLY A 868 -39.85 -22.95 -24.40
CA GLY A 868 -40.96 -22.01 -24.56
C GLY A 868 -40.60 -20.77 -25.38
N THR A 869 -41.59 -20.08 -25.95
CA THR A 869 -41.35 -18.87 -26.76
C THR A 869 -41.12 -17.63 -25.90
N ASP A 870 -42.05 -17.35 -24.98
CA ASP A 870 -42.13 -16.04 -24.32
C ASP A 870 -41.65 -16.06 -22.86
N LEU A 871 -42.08 -17.07 -22.08
CA LEU A 871 -41.67 -17.26 -20.70
C LEU A 871 -41.47 -18.75 -20.40
N SER A 872 -40.49 -19.09 -19.58
CA SER A 872 -40.23 -20.46 -19.13
C SER A 872 -39.65 -20.47 -17.73
N PHE A 873 -40.00 -21.52 -16.96
CA PHE A 873 -39.54 -21.73 -15.60
C PHE A 873 -38.87 -23.10 -15.49
N PHE A 874 -37.78 -23.19 -14.73
CA PHE A 874 -37.05 -24.43 -14.50
C PHE A 874 -36.68 -24.56 -13.01
N PHE A 875 -37.15 -25.62 -12.35
CA PHE A 875 -36.90 -25.86 -10.92
C PHE A 875 -36.18 -27.20 -10.74
N TYR A 876 -35.13 -27.21 -9.92
CA TYR A 876 -34.29 -28.38 -9.66
C TYR A 876 -33.79 -28.36 -8.22
N ASP A 877 -33.91 -29.51 -7.52
CA ASP A 877 -33.28 -29.77 -6.22
C ASP A 877 -32.68 -31.18 -6.24
N HIS A 878 -31.58 -31.35 -5.51
CA HIS A 878 -30.75 -32.55 -5.43
C HIS A 878 -30.92 -33.30 -4.10
N ASN A 879 -31.62 -32.73 -3.11
CA ASN A 879 -31.73 -33.24 -1.72
C ASN A 879 -33.14 -33.72 -1.32
N SER A 880 -33.85 -34.45 -2.19
CA SER A 880 -35.18 -34.98 -1.88
C SER A 880 -35.15 -36.21 -0.96
N ASN A 881 -35.19 -35.98 0.36
CA ASN A 881 -35.65 -36.98 1.35
C ASN A 881 -36.43 -36.31 2.50
N ILE A 882 -37.23 -35.30 2.15
CA ILE A 882 -38.05 -34.46 3.04
C ILE A 882 -39.45 -34.36 2.41
N ASP A 883 -40.49 -34.37 3.24
CA ASP A 883 -41.90 -34.31 2.81
C ASP A 883 -42.21 -33.08 1.95
N SER A 884 -42.88 -33.30 0.82
CA SER A 884 -43.34 -32.27 -0.12
C SER A 884 -44.46 -31.37 0.42
N ASN A 885 -44.89 -31.56 1.67
CA ASN A 885 -46.06 -30.91 2.27
C ASN A 885 -45.76 -29.58 2.99
N GLN A 886 -44.50 -29.15 3.12
CA GLN A 886 -44.14 -28.00 3.97
C GLN A 886 -43.78 -26.69 3.23
N MET A 887 -43.53 -26.71 1.92
CA MET A 887 -43.24 -25.50 1.12
C MET A 887 -44.44 -24.98 0.29
N ILE A 888 -45.65 -25.50 0.50
CA ILE A 888 -46.83 -25.23 -0.35
C ILE A 888 -47.81 -24.21 0.26
N ASN A 889 -47.66 -23.84 1.53
CA ASN A 889 -48.75 -23.22 2.30
C ASN A 889 -48.93 -21.68 2.20
N ASP A 890 -47.93 -20.93 1.74
CA ASP A 890 -47.99 -19.44 1.75
C ASP A 890 -48.42 -18.79 0.41
N CYS A 891 -48.86 -19.57 -0.59
CA CYS A 891 -49.26 -19.06 -1.92
C CYS A 891 -50.46 -19.78 -2.56
N TYR A 892 -51.62 -19.79 -1.89
CA TYR A 892 -52.92 -20.08 -2.54
C TYR A 892 -54.04 -19.18 -2.02
N PRO A 893 -54.82 -18.61 -2.94
CA PRO A 893 -56.21 -19.05 -3.16
C PRO A 893 -56.45 -19.55 -4.61
N THR A 894 -57.27 -20.57 -4.90
CA THR A 894 -58.11 -21.45 -4.05
C THR A 894 -58.50 -22.75 -4.80
N GLY A 895 -58.05 -23.93 -4.31
CA GLY A 895 -58.59 -25.28 -4.60
C GLY A 895 -58.50 -25.85 -6.03
N LEU A 896 -58.70 -27.15 -6.30
CA LEU A 896 -58.78 -28.41 -5.49
C LEU A 896 -58.84 -29.62 -6.49
N LEU A 897 -58.53 -30.90 -6.25
CA LEU A 897 -57.91 -31.65 -5.14
C LEU A 897 -56.84 -32.63 -5.71
N PHE A 898 -56.97 -33.98 -5.56
CA PHE A 898 -56.00 -34.99 -6.03
C PHE A 898 -56.66 -36.38 -6.24
N LEU A 899 -56.39 -37.01 -7.38
CA LEU A 899 -56.45 -38.46 -7.72
C LEU A 899 -57.73 -39.34 -7.61
N ILE A 900 -57.86 -40.19 -8.65
CA ILE A 900 -58.53 -41.53 -8.74
C ILE A 900 -60.07 -41.60 -8.92
N ASN A 901 -60.43 -41.71 -10.21
CA ASN A 901 -61.42 -42.62 -10.83
C ASN A 901 -62.95 -42.41 -10.62
N LEU A 902 -63.70 -42.72 -11.69
CA LEU A 902 -65.16 -42.85 -11.84
C LEU A 902 -66.04 -41.60 -11.70
N SER A 903 -66.70 -41.29 -12.82
CA SER A 903 -68.04 -40.67 -12.96
C SER A 903 -68.27 -39.22 -12.50
N ILE A 904 -68.65 -38.38 -13.48
CA ILE A 904 -69.88 -37.54 -13.51
C ILE A 904 -70.18 -36.82 -12.17
N ASP A 905 -69.96 -35.51 -12.03
CA ASP A 905 -70.48 -34.46 -12.93
C ASP A 905 -69.51 -33.33 -13.31
N PHE A 906 -69.91 -32.53 -14.32
CA PHE A 906 -69.19 -31.36 -14.82
C PHE A 906 -69.41 -30.11 -13.96
N GLU A 907 -68.55 -29.82 -12.98
CA GLU A 907 -68.48 -28.47 -12.39
C GLU A 907 -67.12 -28.15 -11.73
N LEU A 908 -66.21 -27.55 -12.51
CA LEU A 908 -65.02 -26.86 -12.00
C LEU A 908 -64.92 -25.51 -12.72
N PRO A 909 -65.05 -24.37 -12.01
CA PRO A 909 -65.12 -23.06 -12.65
C PRO A 909 -63.73 -22.61 -13.12
N LEU A 910 -63.45 -22.80 -14.40
CA LEU A 910 -62.30 -22.17 -15.05
C LEU A 910 -62.52 -20.64 -15.03
N CYS A 911 -61.73 -19.93 -14.21
CA CYS A 911 -61.74 -18.47 -14.08
C CYS A 911 -61.16 -17.80 -15.32
N PHE A 912 -61.92 -17.79 -16.41
CA PHE A 912 -61.61 -17.04 -17.61
C PHE A 912 -61.87 -15.55 -17.41
N TYR A 913 -61.03 -14.72 -18.06
CA TYR A 913 -61.16 -13.28 -18.12
C TYR A 913 -62.58 -12.82 -18.49
N ASP A 914 -63.07 -11.77 -17.82
CA ASP A 914 -64.49 -11.32 -17.79
C ASP A 914 -64.96 -10.60 -19.08
N GLY A 915 -64.42 -11.05 -20.22
CA GLY A 915 -64.77 -10.66 -21.58
C GLY A 915 -64.43 -11.75 -22.62
N MET A 916 -64.12 -12.98 -22.17
CA MET A 916 -63.71 -14.10 -23.04
C MET A 916 -64.92 -14.95 -23.45
N THR A 917 -65.04 -15.25 -24.76
CA THR A 917 -66.17 -15.99 -25.31
C THR A 917 -66.11 -17.50 -25.01
N GLU A 918 -67.28 -18.12 -24.76
CA GLU A 918 -67.42 -19.52 -24.32
C GLU A 918 -66.71 -20.56 -25.19
N LEU A 919 -66.49 -20.28 -26.48
CA LEU A 919 -65.80 -21.18 -27.40
C LEU A 919 -64.33 -21.44 -27.02
N TRP A 920 -63.60 -20.42 -26.56
CA TRP A 920 -62.22 -20.59 -26.11
C TRP A 920 -62.13 -21.38 -24.80
N LYS A 921 -63.17 -21.29 -23.98
CA LYS A 921 -63.24 -21.93 -22.66
C LYS A 921 -63.23 -23.46 -22.77
N SER A 922 -63.96 -24.00 -23.74
CA SER A 922 -64.04 -25.44 -23.99
C SER A 922 -62.75 -26.01 -24.59
N GLY A 923 -62.05 -25.28 -25.45
CA GLY A 923 -60.86 -25.77 -26.15
C GLY A 923 -59.65 -26.08 -25.26
N LEU A 924 -59.41 -25.26 -24.23
CA LEU A 924 -58.24 -25.42 -23.35
C LEU A 924 -58.28 -26.71 -22.49
N GLY A 925 -59.46 -27.22 -22.16
CA GLY A 925 -59.62 -28.38 -21.28
C GLY A 925 -59.11 -29.71 -21.84
N LEU A 926 -58.88 -29.81 -23.16
CA LEU A 926 -58.56 -31.07 -23.84
C LEU A 926 -57.07 -31.36 -24.03
N LEU A 927 -56.19 -30.35 -23.95
CA LEU A 927 -54.76 -30.50 -24.30
C LEU A 927 -53.87 -30.97 -23.14
N PHE A 928 -54.22 -30.61 -21.91
CA PHE A 928 -53.40 -30.85 -20.71
C PHE A 928 -53.00 -32.33 -20.47
N PRO A 929 -53.88 -33.35 -20.66
CA PRO A 929 -53.53 -34.74 -20.37
C PRO A 929 -52.41 -35.33 -21.24
N VAL A 930 -52.21 -34.81 -22.46
CA VAL A 930 -51.25 -35.35 -23.43
C VAL A 930 -49.82 -34.98 -23.05
N TYR A 931 -49.60 -33.80 -22.48
CA TYR A 931 -48.29 -33.26 -22.15
C TYR A 931 -47.59 -34.00 -21.01
N LEU A 932 -48.34 -34.55 -20.05
CA LEU A 932 -47.76 -35.23 -18.88
C LEU A 932 -47.02 -36.53 -19.22
N LEU A 933 -47.38 -37.18 -20.34
CA LEU A 933 -46.91 -38.53 -20.68
C LEU A 933 -45.45 -38.56 -21.18
N SER A 934 -44.95 -37.46 -21.74
CA SER A 934 -43.63 -37.40 -22.39
C SER A 934 -42.45 -37.28 -21.41
N ILE A 935 -42.68 -36.69 -20.24
CA ILE A 935 -41.62 -36.42 -19.24
C ILE A 935 -41.06 -37.72 -18.62
N VAL A 936 -41.91 -38.73 -18.41
CA VAL A 936 -41.53 -40.00 -17.76
C VAL A 936 -40.52 -40.81 -18.57
N ILE A 937 -40.57 -40.71 -19.90
CA ILE A 937 -39.64 -41.39 -20.82
C ILE A 937 -38.21 -40.81 -20.69
N GLY A 938 -38.08 -39.58 -20.18
CA GLY A 938 -36.79 -38.90 -20.05
C GLY A 938 -35.82 -39.60 -19.10
N LEU A 939 -36.15 -39.66 -17.81
CA LEU A 939 -35.20 -39.89 -16.70
C LEU A 939 -34.51 -41.28 -16.65
N ILE A 940 -34.66 -42.10 -17.69
CA ILE A 940 -34.19 -43.48 -17.83
C ILE A 940 -32.82 -43.58 -18.56
N VAL A 941 -32.40 -42.56 -19.33
CA VAL A 941 -31.22 -42.66 -20.20
C VAL A 941 -29.91 -42.32 -19.48
N ILE A 942 -29.92 -41.35 -18.56
CA ILE A 942 -28.70 -40.72 -18.01
C ILE A 942 -27.76 -41.65 -17.23
N SER A 943 -28.28 -42.65 -16.53
CA SER A 943 -27.55 -43.42 -15.50
C SER A 943 -26.48 -44.39 -16.04
N ARG A 944 -26.16 -44.32 -17.34
CA ARG A 944 -25.34 -45.31 -18.07
C ARG A 944 -23.86 -44.95 -18.21
N TYR A 945 -23.39 -43.81 -17.69
CA TYR A 945 -22.05 -43.28 -17.99
C TYR A 945 -21.01 -43.28 -16.85
N SER A 946 -21.43 -43.48 -15.59
CA SER A 946 -20.49 -43.57 -14.44
C SER A 946 -19.81 -44.94 -14.34
N TYR A 947 -18.62 -45.02 -13.73
CA TYR A 947 -18.05 -46.30 -13.33
C TYR A 947 -18.84 -46.88 -12.14
N VAL A 948 -19.69 -47.86 -12.44
CA VAL A 948 -20.35 -48.70 -11.44
C VAL A 948 -19.39 -49.82 -11.06
N PRO A 949 -19.01 -49.97 -9.79
CA PRO A 949 -18.15 -51.07 -9.36
C PRO A 949 -18.89 -52.40 -9.54
N SER A 950 -18.19 -53.41 -10.04
CA SER A 950 -18.73 -54.77 -10.22
C SER A 950 -17.78 -55.79 -9.62
N GLU A 951 -18.34 -56.84 -9.02
CA GLU A 951 -17.55 -57.93 -8.44
C GLU A 951 -16.66 -58.58 -9.51
N GLY A 952 -15.42 -58.92 -9.15
CA GLY A 952 -14.43 -59.53 -10.05
C GLY A 952 -13.75 -58.57 -11.03
N GLU A 953 -14.15 -57.29 -11.13
CA GLU A 953 -13.43 -56.33 -11.96
C GLU A 953 -12.09 -55.89 -11.33
N LYS A 954 -11.05 -55.83 -12.16
CA LYS A 954 -9.71 -55.39 -11.75
C LYS A 954 -9.55 -53.89 -11.96
N VAL A 955 -9.11 -53.19 -10.91
CA VAL A 955 -9.10 -51.72 -10.81
C VAL A 955 -7.77 -51.21 -10.28
N ILE A 956 -7.39 -49.99 -10.68
CA ILE A 956 -6.25 -49.28 -10.10
C ILE A 956 -6.78 -48.25 -9.10
N GLY A 957 -6.38 -48.40 -7.84
CA GLY A 957 -6.78 -47.53 -6.75
C GLY A 957 -5.63 -46.67 -6.20
N VAL A 958 -5.97 -45.53 -5.62
CA VAL A 958 -5.04 -44.64 -4.88
C VAL A 958 -5.35 -44.75 -3.39
N VAL A 959 -4.36 -45.07 -2.56
CA VAL A 959 -4.56 -45.18 -1.10
C VAL A 959 -4.76 -43.79 -0.49
N LEU A 960 -5.99 -43.50 -0.06
CA LEU A 960 -6.36 -42.22 0.57
C LEU A 960 -6.04 -42.18 2.08
N ARG A 961 -6.17 -43.33 2.77
CA ARG A 961 -5.98 -43.40 4.23
C ARG A 961 -5.49 -44.79 4.66
N THR A 962 -4.50 -44.79 5.56
CA THR A 962 -3.98 -45.99 6.22
C THR A 962 -4.68 -46.27 7.56
N GLY A 963 -4.78 -47.55 7.91
CA GLY A 963 -5.51 -48.06 9.08
C GLY A 963 -5.65 -49.59 9.00
N ARG A 964 -6.47 -50.20 9.87
CA ARG A 964 -6.77 -51.65 9.85
C ARG A 964 -7.38 -52.14 8.52
N VAL A 965 -8.01 -51.22 7.81
CA VAL A 965 -8.46 -51.32 6.43
C VAL A 965 -7.95 -50.04 5.76
N TYR A 966 -7.32 -50.16 4.60
CA TYR A 966 -6.92 -49.04 3.78
C TYR A 966 -8.15 -48.55 3.01
N ARG A 967 -8.43 -47.24 3.01
CA ARG A 967 -9.44 -46.68 2.09
C ARG A 967 -8.77 -46.21 0.82
N VAL A 968 -9.35 -46.60 -0.31
CA VAL A 968 -8.76 -46.53 -1.64
C VAL A 968 -9.74 -45.88 -2.60
N ASP A 969 -9.33 -44.80 -3.27
CA ASP A 969 -10.11 -44.19 -4.33
C ASP A 969 -10.00 -45.05 -5.61
N ILE A 970 -11.16 -45.56 -6.06
CA ILE A 970 -11.32 -46.31 -7.31
C ILE A 970 -12.07 -45.52 -8.40
N GLY A 971 -12.50 -44.28 -8.16
CA GLY A 971 -13.27 -43.48 -9.13
C GLY A 971 -14.73 -43.91 -9.34
N ALA A 972 -15.30 -44.65 -8.40
CA ALA A 972 -16.74 -44.94 -8.33
C ALA A 972 -17.48 -43.87 -7.49
N SER A 973 -18.80 -44.02 -7.31
CA SER A 973 -19.61 -43.18 -6.41
C SER A 973 -19.25 -43.33 -4.92
N GLN A 974 -18.65 -44.46 -4.55
CA GLN A 974 -18.10 -44.73 -3.22
C GLN A 974 -16.62 -45.12 -3.32
N ASN A 975 -15.85 -44.89 -2.25
CA ASN A 975 -14.47 -45.39 -2.15
C ASN A 975 -14.45 -46.89 -1.86
N ALA A 976 -13.38 -47.58 -2.23
CA ALA A 976 -13.19 -48.98 -1.87
C ALA A 976 -12.46 -49.16 -0.54
N SER A 977 -12.77 -50.24 0.17
CA SER A 977 -12.07 -50.69 1.37
C SER A 977 -11.17 -51.89 1.07
N LEU A 978 -9.91 -51.83 1.51
CA LEU A 978 -8.86 -52.83 1.25
C LEU A 978 -8.26 -53.33 2.59
N PRO A 979 -8.58 -54.56 3.04
CA PRO A 979 -8.09 -55.08 4.32
C PRO A 979 -6.56 -55.24 4.40
N GLU A 980 -5.95 -54.99 5.57
CA GLU A 980 -4.50 -55.20 5.82
C GLU A 980 -3.99 -56.62 5.49
N LEU A 981 -4.88 -57.62 5.48
CA LEU A 981 -4.58 -59.02 5.23
C LEU A 981 -4.80 -59.46 3.77
N ALA A 982 -5.35 -58.60 2.90
CA ALA A 982 -5.71 -58.93 1.52
C ALA A 982 -4.50 -58.88 0.55
N PHE A 983 -3.31 -59.26 1.01
CA PHE A 983 -2.05 -59.25 0.27
C PHE A 983 -1.30 -60.57 0.47
N GLU A 984 -0.55 -61.02 -0.54
CA GLU A 984 0.17 -62.29 -0.52
C GLU A 984 1.21 -62.32 0.63
N GLY A 985 1.12 -63.35 1.49
CA GLY A 985 1.99 -63.49 2.67
C GLY A 985 1.69 -62.55 3.85
N ALA A 986 0.60 -61.76 3.80
CA ALA A 986 0.21 -60.88 4.90
C ALA A 986 -0.35 -61.66 6.09
N THR A 987 0.08 -61.30 7.30
CA THR A 987 -0.44 -61.84 8.56
C THR A 987 -0.51 -60.74 9.61
N LYS A 988 -1.20 -60.98 10.74
CA LYS A 988 -1.25 -60.03 11.87
C LYS A 988 0.13 -59.71 12.48
N ARG A 989 1.19 -60.47 12.14
CA ARG A 989 2.60 -60.19 12.53
C ARG A 989 3.44 -59.63 11.38
N ASN A 990 3.17 -60.01 10.13
CA ASN A 990 3.88 -59.56 8.93
C ASN A 990 2.92 -58.75 8.05
N LYS A 991 2.90 -57.43 8.21
CA LYS A 991 2.03 -56.52 7.46
C LYS A 991 2.72 -55.99 6.20
N PRO A 992 1.98 -55.78 5.09
CA PRO A 992 2.51 -55.04 3.95
C PRO A 992 2.81 -53.58 4.33
N ILE A 993 3.90 -53.04 3.81
CA ILE A 993 4.21 -51.61 3.94
C ILE A 993 3.43 -50.88 2.84
N VAL A 994 2.45 -50.07 3.25
CA VAL A 994 1.56 -49.27 2.38
C VAL A 994 1.40 -47.88 2.99
N GLN A 995 1.55 -46.83 2.19
CA GLN A 995 1.48 -45.43 2.58
C GLN A 995 0.31 -44.71 1.87
N VAL A 996 -0.03 -43.52 2.36
CA VAL A 996 -1.02 -42.65 1.68
C VAL A 996 -0.39 -42.11 0.40
N GLY A 997 -1.12 -42.20 -0.71
CA GLY A 997 -0.63 -41.87 -2.05
C GLY A 997 -0.08 -43.07 -2.85
N ASP A 998 0.09 -44.25 -2.23
CA ASP A 998 0.51 -45.46 -2.95
C ASP A 998 -0.55 -45.89 -3.98
N LEU A 999 -0.06 -46.42 -5.11
CA LEU A 999 -0.88 -47.01 -6.16
C LEU A 999 -1.01 -48.52 -5.96
N VAL A 1000 -2.26 -49.00 -5.95
CA VAL A 1000 -2.59 -50.42 -5.75
C VAL A 1000 -3.40 -50.92 -6.94
N PHE A 1001 -3.00 -52.05 -7.51
CA PHE A 1001 -3.80 -52.79 -8.49
C PHE A 1001 -4.41 -54.01 -7.80
N GLY A 1002 -5.74 -54.15 -7.85
CA GLY A 1002 -6.46 -55.24 -7.18
C GLY A 1002 -7.78 -55.57 -7.88
N SER A 1003 -8.47 -56.58 -7.38
CA SER A 1003 -9.82 -56.96 -7.81
C SER A 1003 -10.84 -56.49 -6.80
N LEU A 1004 -12.01 -56.05 -7.25
CA LEU A 1004 -13.18 -55.92 -6.39
C LEU A 1004 -13.65 -57.33 -5.99
N CYS A 1005 -13.94 -57.53 -4.71
CA CYS A 1005 -14.44 -58.78 -4.12
C CYS A 1005 -15.79 -58.63 -3.41
N GLN A 1006 -16.24 -57.40 -3.17
CA GLN A 1006 -17.66 -57.10 -2.92
C GLN A 1006 -17.98 -55.75 -3.59
N ALA A 1007 -19.13 -55.65 -4.25
CA ALA A 1007 -19.52 -54.46 -5.02
C ALA A 1007 -21.05 -54.32 -5.15
N ASP A 1008 -21.78 -54.63 -4.07
CA ASP A 1008 -23.24 -54.43 -4.02
C ASP A 1008 -23.59 -52.92 -4.07
N PRO A 1009 -24.65 -52.50 -4.80
CA PRO A 1009 -25.02 -51.08 -4.90
C PRO A 1009 -25.29 -50.38 -3.56
N ASP A 1010 -25.72 -51.15 -2.55
CA ASP A 1010 -26.13 -50.65 -1.24
C ASP A 1010 -25.00 -50.64 -0.18
N PHE A 1011 -23.79 -51.11 -0.51
CA PHE A 1011 -22.66 -51.26 0.44
C PHE A 1011 -21.36 -50.59 -0.05
N GLU A 1012 -20.43 -50.31 0.87
CA GLU A 1012 -19.08 -49.82 0.50
C GLU A 1012 -18.29 -50.96 -0.17
N PRO A 1013 -17.80 -50.79 -1.41
CA PRO A 1013 -17.16 -51.89 -2.14
C PRO A 1013 -15.84 -52.32 -1.48
N GLU A 1014 -15.60 -53.63 -1.40
CA GLU A 1014 -14.33 -54.18 -0.90
C GLU A 1014 -13.43 -54.66 -2.05
N MET A 1015 -12.12 -54.50 -1.88
CA MET A 1015 -11.11 -54.93 -2.85
C MET A 1015 -10.00 -55.79 -2.23
N THR A 1016 -9.43 -56.67 -3.03
CA THR A 1016 -8.36 -57.61 -2.67
C THR A 1016 -7.16 -57.51 -3.61
N CYS A 1017 -5.96 -57.72 -3.08
CA CYS A 1017 -4.72 -57.89 -3.85
C CYS A 1017 -4.27 -59.36 -3.93
N VAL A 1018 -5.15 -60.30 -3.56
CA VAL A 1018 -4.95 -61.75 -3.76
C VAL A 1018 -6.14 -62.37 -4.49
N ASP A 1019 -5.81 -63.37 -5.30
CA ASP A 1019 -6.71 -64.27 -5.99
C ASP A 1019 -7.35 -65.27 -5.01
N SER A 1020 -8.42 -65.93 -5.43
CA SER A 1020 -9.09 -67.07 -4.78
C SER A 1020 -8.15 -68.16 -4.23
N SER A 1021 -6.96 -68.33 -4.82
CA SER A 1021 -5.92 -69.27 -4.37
C SER A 1021 -4.92 -68.68 -3.35
N GLY A 1022 -5.19 -67.50 -2.78
CA GLY A 1022 -4.36 -66.82 -1.78
C GLY A 1022 -3.06 -66.21 -2.32
N ARG A 1023 -2.88 -66.19 -3.65
CA ARG A 1023 -1.69 -65.71 -4.35
C ARG A 1023 -1.92 -64.34 -4.98
N ALA A 1024 -0.88 -63.56 -5.20
CA ALA A 1024 -1.01 -62.20 -5.73
C ALA A 1024 -1.54 -62.16 -7.18
N SER A 1025 -1.22 -63.17 -8.02
CA SER A 1025 -1.63 -63.23 -9.44
C SER A 1025 -1.40 -61.92 -10.24
N GLY A 1026 -0.32 -61.19 -9.91
CA GLY A 1026 0.04 -59.90 -10.53
C GLY A 1026 -0.58 -58.64 -9.89
N MET A 1027 -1.32 -58.78 -8.78
CA MET A 1027 -1.94 -57.69 -8.03
C MET A 1027 -1.06 -57.25 -6.84
N GLY A 1028 -1.38 -56.10 -6.23
CA GLY A 1028 -0.62 -55.48 -5.14
C GLY A 1028 -0.15 -54.06 -5.45
N LEU A 1029 0.88 -53.60 -4.75
CA LEU A 1029 1.42 -52.24 -4.90
C LEU A 1029 2.24 -52.11 -6.18
N LEU A 1030 1.97 -51.05 -6.95
CA LEU A 1030 2.73 -50.67 -8.15
C LEU A 1030 4.02 -49.94 -7.75
N LYS A 1031 4.96 -50.67 -7.15
CA LYS A 1031 6.19 -50.15 -6.50
C LYS A 1031 7.22 -49.48 -7.42
N LYS A 1032 7.03 -49.49 -8.75
CA LYS A 1032 7.95 -48.86 -9.71
C LYS A 1032 7.51 -47.42 -9.99
N PRO A 1033 8.44 -46.49 -10.27
CA PRO A 1033 8.07 -45.17 -10.76
C PRO A 1033 7.36 -45.31 -12.11
N GLY A 1034 6.17 -44.72 -12.22
CA GLY A 1034 5.32 -44.82 -13.42
C GLY A 1034 4.22 -43.76 -13.42
N CYS A 1035 3.55 -43.60 -14.57
CA CYS A 1035 2.55 -42.57 -14.81
C CYS A 1035 1.15 -43.20 -14.89
N VAL A 1036 0.17 -42.62 -14.16
CA VAL A 1036 -1.25 -42.97 -14.30
C VAL A 1036 -1.92 -42.03 -15.30
N ILE A 1037 -2.80 -42.58 -16.15
CA ILE A 1037 -3.65 -41.85 -17.08
C ILE A 1037 -5.11 -42.29 -16.95
N SER A 1038 -6.02 -41.34 -17.06
CA SER A 1038 -7.46 -41.61 -17.15
C SER A 1038 -7.88 -41.83 -18.61
N CYS A 1039 -8.69 -42.85 -18.85
CA CYS A 1039 -9.20 -43.32 -20.14
C CYS A 1039 -10.68 -43.70 -19.99
N THR A 1040 -11.45 -43.76 -21.09
CA THR A 1040 -12.85 -44.24 -20.99
C THR A 1040 -12.93 -45.75 -20.75
N LEU A 1041 -14.07 -46.21 -20.24
CA LEU A 1041 -14.33 -47.63 -19.99
C LEU A 1041 -14.26 -48.47 -21.29
N SER A 1042 -14.67 -47.90 -22.42
CA SER A 1042 -14.56 -48.54 -23.74
C SER A 1042 -13.11 -48.62 -24.21
N LEU A 1043 -12.28 -47.59 -23.97
CA LEU A 1043 -10.85 -47.65 -24.25
C LEU A 1043 -10.15 -48.69 -23.34
N CYS A 1044 -10.38 -48.70 -22.03
CA CYS A 1044 -9.80 -49.71 -21.14
C CYS A 1044 -10.16 -51.15 -21.56
N ARG A 1045 -11.41 -51.40 -21.96
CA ARG A 1045 -11.84 -52.70 -22.51
C ARG A 1045 -11.16 -53.04 -23.84
N ARG A 1046 -10.90 -52.06 -24.71
CA ARG A 1046 -10.10 -52.24 -25.95
C ARG A 1046 -8.62 -52.51 -25.66
N LEU A 1047 -8.01 -51.83 -24.68
CA LEU A 1047 -6.61 -52.02 -24.28
C LEU A 1047 -6.35 -53.39 -23.64
N LEU A 1048 -7.36 -53.96 -22.96
CA LEU A 1048 -7.33 -55.33 -22.42
C LEU A 1048 -7.61 -56.42 -23.48
N SER A 1049 -8.02 -56.05 -24.70
CA SER A 1049 -8.29 -57.01 -25.77
C SER A 1049 -6.99 -57.52 -26.41
N LYS A 1050 -6.96 -58.81 -26.78
CA LYS A 1050 -5.78 -59.46 -27.38
C LYS A 1050 -5.43 -58.96 -28.80
N GLN A 1051 -6.25 -58.08 -29.38
CA GLN A 1051 -6.09 -57.54 -30.74
C GLN A 1051 -5.98 -55.99 -30.71
N CYS A 1052 -5.47 -55.42 -29.62
CA CYS A 1052 -5.27 -53.99 -29.51
C CYS A 1052 -4.09 -53.51 -30.38
N ALA A 1053 -4.39 -53.02 -31.60
CA ALA A 1053 -3.39 -52.52 -32.55
C ALA A 1053 -2.41 -51.47 -31.96
N VAL A 1054 -2.88 -50.67 -30.99
CA VAL A 1054 -2.07 -49.67 -30.26
C VAL A 1054 -0.97 -50.33 -29.45
N MET A 1055 -1.32 -51.35 -28.67
CA MET A 1055 -0.39 -52.08 -27.81
C MET A 1055 0.54 -52.97 -28.63
N GLU A 1056 0.03 -53.60 -29.70
CA GLU A 1056 0.83 -54.42 -30.59
C GLU A 1056 1.94 -53.61 -31.28
N GLU A 1057 1.62 -52.43 -31.83
CA GLU A 1057 2.64 -51.60 -32.51
C GLU A 1057 3.61 -50.96 -31.50
N LEU A 1058 3.15 -50.46 -30.35
CA LEU A 1058 4.03 -49.90 -29.33
C LEU A 1058 5.03 -50.93 -28.77
N GLN A 1059 4.62 -52.18 -28.58
CA GLN A 1059 5.49 -53.26 -28.08
C GLN A 1059 6.61 -53.65 -29.06
N LYS A 1060 6.48 -53.35 -30.35
CA LYS A 1060 7.55 -53.57 -31.36
C LYS A 1060 8.69 -52.57 -31.20
N HIS A 1061 8.41 -51.38 -30.66
CA HIS A 1061 9.36 -50.27 -30.56
C HIS A 1061 9.90 -50.05 -29.14
N TYR A 1062 9.07 -50.21 -28.11
CA TYR A 1062 9.45 -49.96 -26.71
C TYR A 1062 9.12 -51.14 -25.79
N LYS A 1063 10.01 -51.38 -24.83
CA LYS A 1063 9.74 -52.25 -23.68
C LYS A 1063 9.12 -51.41 -22.57
N PHE A 1064 7.90 -51.72 -22.16
CA PHE A 1064 7.20 -51.02 -21.08
C PHE A 1064 6.29 -51.97 -20.32
N GLU A 1065 5.98 -51.62 -19.09
CA GLU A 1065 4.97 -52.27 -18.26
C GLU A 1065 3.71 -51.42 -18.28
N CYS A 1066 2.56 -52.07 -18.48
CA CYS A 1066 1.25 -51.45 -18.54
C CYS A 1066 0.26 -52.25 -17.70
N VAL A 1067 -0.46 -51.57 -16.82
CA VAL A 1067 -1.54 -52.13 -16.01
C VAL A 1067 -2.81 -51.35 -16.34
N VAL A 1068 -3.89 -52.04 -16.69
CA VAL A 1068 -5.17 -51.43 -17.05
C VAL A 1068 -6.20 -51.80 -15.99
N GLY A 1069 -6.73 -50.79 -15.30
CA GLY A 1069 -7.93 -50.90 -14.47
C GLY A 1069 -9.18 -50.64 -15.30
N LEU A 1070 -10.21 -51.45 -15.11
CA LEU A 1070 -11.52 -51.28 -15.76
C LEU A 1070 -12.23 -50.00 -15.31
N ASN A 1071 -11.86 -49.45 -14.14
CA ASN A 1071 -12.27 -48.15 -13.61
C ASN A 1071 -11.71 -46.93 -14.36
N GLY A 1072 -11.41 -47.05 -15.65
CA GLY A 1072 -10.92 -45.95 -16.48
C GLY A 1072 -9.51 -45.46 -16.13
N ARG A 1073 -8.69 -46.24 -15.42
CA ARG A 1073 -7.33 -45.85 -14.99
C ARG A 1073 -6.29 -46.82 -15.55
N VAL A 1074 -5.24 -46.30 -16.18
CA VAL A 1074 -4.12 -47.09 -16.74
C VAL A 1074 -2.81 -46.58 -16.16
N TRP A 1075 -1.94 -47.48 -15.68
CA TRP A 1075 -0.60 -47.17 -15.19
C TRP A 1075 0.46 -47.67 -16.18
N LEU A 1076 1.48 -46.85 -16.42
CA LEU A 1076 2.52 -47.05 -17.44
C LEU A 1076 3.91 -46.80 -16.85
N SER A 1077 4.85 -47.71 -17.10
CA SER A 1077 6.26 -47.59 -16.69
C SER A 1077 7.19 -48.09 -17.79
N ALA A 1078 7.99 -47.19 -18.39
CA ALA A 1078 9.06 -47.54 -19.33
C ALA A 1078 10.45 -47.19 -18.75
N PRO A 1079 11.56 -47.78 -19.26
CA PRO A 1079 12.92 -47.52 -18.77
C PRO A 1079 13.37 -46.05 -18.82
N THR A 1080 12.71 -45.21 -19.62
CA THR A 1080 12.95 -43.76 -19.67
C THR A 1080 11.65 -42.97 -19.60
N LEU A 1081 11.74 -41.74 -19.08
CA LEU A 1081 10.60 -40.82 -18.99
C LEU A 1081 10.07 -40.44 -20.37
N MET A 1082 10.93 -40.21 -21.36
CA MET A 1082 10.54 -39.87 -22.74
C MET A 1082 9.69 -40.97 -23.37
N GLN A 1083 10.12 -42.24 -23.29
CA GLN A 1083 9.32 -43.38 -23.75
C GLN A 1083 7.97 -43.45 -23.04
N THR A 1084 7.95 -43.23 -21.72
CA THR A 1084 6.71 -43.22 -20.92
C THR A 1084 5.73 -42.13 -21.40
N ILE A 1085 6.23 -40.94 -21.77
CA ILE A 1085 5.42 -39.83 -22.32
C ILE A 1085 4.87 -40.18 -23.71
N ILE A 1086 5.71 -40.70 -24.61
CA ILE A 1086 5.32 -41.10 -25.97
C ILE A 1086 4.22 -42.18 -25.92
N ILE A 1087 4.43 -43.23 -25.14
CA ILE A 1087 3.47 -44.34 -24.93
C ILE A 1087 2.14 -43.80 -24.39
N ARG A 1088 2.18 -42.93 -23.37
CA ARG A 1088 0.99 -42.25 -22.81
C ARG A 1088 0.20 -41.49 -23.87
N ASN A 1089 0.88 -40.72 -24.71
CA ASN A 1089 0.24 -39.88 -25.73
C ASN A 1089 -0.39 -40.74 -26.83
N CYS A 1090 0.31 -41.77 -27.32
CA CYS A 1090 -0.22 -42.70 -28.32
C CYS A 1090 -1.47 -43.43 -27.81
N ILE A 1091 -1.45 -43.91 -26.56
CA ILE A 1091 -2.60 -44.58 -25.94
C ILE A 1091 -3.81 -43.63 -25.85
N LYS A 1092 -3.62 -42.38 -25.42
CA LYS A 1092 -4.74 -41.41 -25.35
C LYS A 1092 -5.31 -41.04 -26.72
N SER A 1093 -4.47 -40.75 -27.71
CA SER A 1093 -4.94 -40.37 -29.05
C SER A 1093 -5.67 -41.51 -29.77
N SER A 1094 -5.36 -42.77 -29.45
CA SER A 1094 -5.93 -43.95 -30.12
C SER A 1094 -7.44 -44.16 -29.94
N GLU A 1095 -8.11 -43.43 -29.04
CA GLU A 1095 -9.50 -43.70 -28.68
C GLU A 1095 -10.46 -43.58 -29.87
N PHE A 1096 -10.32 -42.51 -30.68
CA PHE A 1096 -11.21 -42.19 -31.79
C PHE A 1096 -10.56 -42.40 -33.17
N MET A 1097 -9.43 -43.11 -33.23
CA MET A 1097 -8.68 -43.35 -34.47
C MET A 1097 -8.90 -44.78 -35.00
N SER A 1098 -8.84 -44.94 -36.32
CA SER A 1098 -8.83 -46.24 -36.98
C SER A 1098 -7.49 -46.95 -36.82
N GLU A 1099 -7.46 -48.27 -36.95
CA GLU A 1099 -6.28 -49.07 -36.65
C GLU A 1099 -5.06 -48.76 -37.53
N ASP A 1100 -5.27 -48.36 -38.78
CA ASP A 1100 -4.16 -48.02 -39.68
C ASP A 1100 -3.61 -46.61 -39.38
N SER A 1101 -4.48 -45.66 -39.03
CA SER A 1101 -4.06 -44.35 -38.52
C SER A 1101 -3.33 -44.46 -37.17
N ILE A 1102 -3.68 -45.45 -36.34
CA ILE A 1102 -2.98 -45.77 -35.09
C ILE A 1102 -1.56 -46.27 -35.37
N LYS A 1103 -1.37 -47.22 -36.31
CA LYS A 1103 -0.05 -47.76 -36.66
C LYS A 1103 0.89 -46.66 -37.17
N GLU A 1104 0.40 -45.78 -38.04
CA GLU A 1104 1.20 -44.67 -38.55
C GLU A 1104 1.53 -43.62 -37.47
N MET A 1105 0.56 -43.26 -36.63
CA MET A 1105 0.77 -42.35 -35.50
C MET A 1105 1.85 -42.86 -34.53
N VAL A 1106 1.86 -44.17 -34.22
CA VAL A 1106 2.90 -44.79 -33.39
C VAL A 1106 4.27 -44.73 -34.06
N ARG A 1107 4.38 -44.99 -35.37
CA ARG A 1107 5.68 -44.94 -36.08
C ARG A 1107 6.27 -43.54 -36.13
N GLN A 1108 5.44 -42.52 -36.43
CA GLN A 1108 5.88 -41.13 -36.42
C GLN A 1108 6.34 -40.71 -35.02
N ALA A 1109 5.58 -41.06 -33.97
CA ALA A 1109 5.92 -40.74 -32.59
C ALA A 1109 7.12 -41.53 -32.01
N VAL A 1110 7.65 -42.52 -32.72
CA VAL A 1110 8.88 -43.26 -32.37
C VAL A 1110 10.13 -42.67 -33.05
N LEU A 1111 9.95 -41.89 -34.12
CA LEU A 1111 11.03 -41.21 -34.86
C LEU A 1111 11.36 -39.82 -34.31
N THR A 1112 10.53 -39.28 -33.41
CA THR A 1112 10.68 -37.98 -32.73
C THR A 1112 11.22 -38.13 -31.31
#